data_AF-A0A7C9VSH0-F1
#
_entry.id   AF-A0A7C9VSH0-F1
#
_cell.length_a   1.000
_cell.length_b   1.000
_cell.length_c   1.000
_cell.angle_alpha   90.00
_cell.angle_beta   90.00
_cell.angle_gamma   90.00
#
_symmetry.space_group_name_H-M   'P 1'
#
loop_
_entity.id
_entity.type
_entity.pdbx_description
1 polymer ?
#
loop_
_entity_poly.entity_id
_entity_poly.type
_entity_poly.pdbx_seq_one_letter_code
_entity_poly.pdbx_strand_id
1 'polypeptide(L)'
;MEIEPGTPLANAIKAAQAAARRGDVHGIDHYYREAAKVTWIIAHDHCATLLAHGAIAKAARRCDEYLAQSNDIELRVLRAQIRSAATDHASAVQDVRELRKLKLTELQQAVLARVAALAAADHFDFPTAESELDAAERHFRRAGHTEHLEHVGDDRVLLDVRRGTHVPKIDGPAPRTPAEYLRQASALRREVRYTEALALMTRCATSFEIEPSLRFAVLHELTVLLVMTRQAGAARRLFPLLVAMAGPEVLSKLPDATQTLTPERCLDRVRRLIADDQLITAESLLGQGNSALWHLTKAELTYANGHFGQAALHFREAARTNHAELKALALRKLGDTCADTGAEDEASQLWTAARHVEEILPHHQDAELRMLSVARDEHDHRVFAAARRVQRDGRKALAGLVVAVEAARTATHDLPGFTDLPAARRWLRTTTRLLPRDQVVWLMHPTPDQIHHVIIGRGTTHLTTGVHISELTATIHRLTAWNPRHSPAIFGTLLAELATLIGLDDVLAALPPKTTRIVVVAGGVLADIPFAGLPVPGAHHFLGLTHALSSLPSLSALPVLHRRSRKQRSDETVTFREAAELERALKEQHRQRIRIDAQNTHDRLNADRSWLKFSDEQMTAETWASLDFGRCGTVVLGRDDQAGFARAAITAGAGAVVAARWKPEDETARKVLDAFDRNLAKLPRDRALQHALKEVADRHPADWACWSLHGDAGFQTTAGPLRRRLRKNGEPVPLETRPKVFLSFAGKDRPHAEQLRAELESRSVNAFLDENEIAPGANVVNAVNEALATSDYYVLLWSANTPQREWITDEWAAAFNLEMTRRRAFLFIVRLDEEPLPPLLAPRKHVDLVHAADRLIATWRADRKSELPVFPQPMPPTPDGPTVAISVRSHDLGVTHVVMAPLHLTGATLHRAVFDALQLPTEQAAFDGTIGMRFSYELSQQNQPIPADQSTVDLKSGVVDIAVRVESFVPKSKDDGLDVDQQRMLLVAAFRHLLP
;
A
#
# COMPACT_ATOMS: atom_id res chain seq x y z
N MET A 1 -67.13 -4.59 42.02
CA MET A 1 -67.86 -5.46 42.97
C MET A 1 -67.89 -4.73 44.30
N GLU A 2 -69.06 -4.37 44.82
CA GLU A 2 -69.16 -3.82 46.17
C GLU A 2 -68.96 -4.98 47.15
N ILE A 3 -67.77 -5.06 47.73
CA ILE A 3 -67.43 -6.13 48.68
C ILE A 3 -67.74 -5.60 50.07
N GLU A 4 -68.62 -6.29 50.80
CA GLU A 4 -68.99 -5.87 52.14
C GLU A 4 -67.75 -5.73 53.05
N PRO A 5 -67.58 -4.57 53.72
CA PRO A 5 -66.44 -4.31 54.59
C PRO A 5 -66.34 -5.35 55.71
N GLY A 6 -65.15 -5.90 55.93
CA GLY A 6 -64.88 -6.84 57.03
C GLY A 6 -64.96 -8.32 56.65
N THR A 7 -65.38 -8.66 55.43
CA THR A 7 -65.32 -10.04 54.92
C THR A 7 -63.88 -10.49 54.68
N PRO A 8 -63.58 -11.82 54.74
CA PRO A 8 -62.23 -12.34 54.47
C PRO A 8 -61.69 -11.91 53.09
N LEU A 9 -62.57 -11.85 52.09
CA LEU A 9 -62.24 -11.39 50.74
C LEU A 9 -61.87 -9.90 50.70
N ALA A 10 -62.66 -9.03 51.35
CA ALA A 10 -62.37 -7.60 51.42
C ALA A 10 -61.03 -7.33 52.13
N ASN A 11 -60.77 -8.06 53.22
CA ASN A 11 -59.53 -7.92 53.98
C ASN A 11 -58.32 -8.40 53.18
N ALA A 12 -58.45 -9.51 52.44
CA ALA A 12 -57.38 -10.02 51.58
C ALA A 12 -57.05 -9.06 50.42
N ILE A 13 -58.06 -8.51 49.73
CA ILE A 13 -57.83 -7.52 48.65
C ILE A 13 -57.21 -6.24 49.20
N LYS A 14 -57.68 -5.75 50.35
CA LYS A 14 -57.13 -4.55 50.99
C LYS A 14 -55.67 -4.76 51.40
N ALA A 15 -55.32 -5.94 51.92
CA ALA A 15 -53.95 -6.32 52.23
C ALA A 15 -53.08 -6.40 50.98
N ALA A 16 -53.62 -6.94 49.88
CA ALA A 16 -52.92 -7.04 48.61
C ALA A 16 -52.64 -5.67 47.97
N GLN A 17 -53.61 -4.75 47.96
CA GLN A 17 -53.42 -3.37 47.50
C GLN A 17 -52.44 -2.59 48.39
N ALA A 18 -52.44 -2.86 49.70
CA ALA A 18 -51.45 -2.27 50.60
C ALA A 18 -50.04 -2.82 50.33
N ALA A 19 -49.90 -4.10 49.99
CA ALA A 19 -48.64 -4.69 49.57
C ALA A 19 -48.17 -4.11 48.22
N ALA A 20 -49.08 -3.89 47.26
CA ALA A 20 -48.79 -3.23 45.99
C ALA A 20 -48.24 -1.81 46.17
N ARG A 21 -48.88 -0.99 47.02
CA ARG A 21 -48.37 0.35 47.35
C ARG A 21 -46.97 0.35 47.98
N ARG A 22 -46.58 -0.75 48.63
CA ARG A 22 -45.23 -0.94 49.21
C ARG A 22 -44.25 -1.63 48.26
N GLY A 23 -44.68 -2.05 47.07
CA GLY A 23 -43.87 -2.84 46.14
C GLY A 23 -43.58 -4.27 46.60
N ASP A 24 -44.29 -4.81 47.59
CA ASP A 24 -44.07 -6.17 48.11
C ASP A 24 -44.77 -7.22 47.23
N VAL A 25 -44.06 -7.67 46.19
CA VAL A 25 -44.55 -8.66 45.20
C VAL A 25 -44.97 -9.98 45.83
N HIS A 26 -44.32 -10.42 46.92
CA HIS A 26 -44.68 -11.68 47.60
C HIS A 26 -45.98 -11.53 48.39
N GLY A 27 -46.15 -10.41 49.09
CA GLY A 27 -47.40 -10.05 49.73
C GLY A 27 -48.54 -9.93 48.73
N ILE A 28 -48.32 -9.29 47.57
CA ILE A 28 -49.31 -9.20 46.49
C ILE A 28 -49.77 -10.61 46.06
N ASP A 29 -48.83 -11.51 45.70
CA ASP A 29 -49.18 -12.86 45.23
C ASP A 29 -49.92 -13.67 46.30
N HIS A 30 -49.46 -13.58 47.55
CA HIS A 30 -50.07 -14.33 48.66
C HIS A 30 -51.52 -13.89 48.91
N TYR A 31 -51.76 -12.60 49.11
CA TYR A 31 -53.07 -12.10 49.52
C TYR A 31 -54.10 -12.16 48.40
N TYR A 32 -53.71 -11.88 47.15
CA TYR A 32 -54.61 -12.10 46.02
C TYR A 32 -54.92 -13.58 45.80
N ARG A 33 -53.99 -14.50 46.08
CA ARG A 33 -54.29 -15.94 45.99
C ARG A 33 -55.27 -16.42 47.06
N GLU A 34 -55.16 -15.92 48.30
CA GLU A 34 -56.17 -16.21 49.34
C GLU A 34 -57.55 -15.68 48.96
N ALA A 35 -57.59 -14.47 48.39
CA ALA A 35 -58.82 -13.91 47.85
C ALA A 35 -59.38 -14.76 46.69
N ALA A 36 -58.52 -15.33 45.84
CA ALA A 36 -58.92 -16.08 44.65
C ALA A 36 -59.53 -17.45 44.99
N LYS A 37 -59.20 -18.02 46.17
CA LYS A 37 -59.86 -19.22 46.70
C LYS A 37 -61.34 -18.99 46.97
N VAL A 38 -61.73 -17.75 47.28
CA VAL A 38 -63.12 -17.38 47.56
C VAL A 38 -63.85 -17.07 46.25
N THR A 39 -63.24 -16.24 45.39
CA THR A 39 -63.84 -15.88 44.10
C THR A 39 -62.76 -15.68 43.05
N TRP A 40 -62.85 -16.42 41.94
CA TRP A 40 -61.84 -16.38 40.88
C TRP A 40 -61.87 -15.12 40.00
N ILE A 41 -62.93 -14.29 40.10
CA ILE A 41 -63.11 -13.04 39.34
C ILE A 41 -61.96 -12.05 39.56
N ILE A 42 -61.20 -12.16 40.66
CA ILE A 42 -60.04 -11.31 40.93
C ILE A 42 -58.76 -11.72 40.20
N ALA A 43 -58.78 -12.83 39.44
CA ALA A 43 -57.63 -13.38 38.75
C ALA A 43 -56.97 -12.37 37.79
N HIS A 44 -57.78 -11.56 37.09
CA HIS A 44 -57.28 -10.50 36.21
C HIS A 44 -56.52 -9.42 37.00
N ASP A 45 -57.15 -8.87 38.05
CA ASP A 45 -56.56 -7.82 38.90
C ASP A 45 -55.25 -8.30 39.55
N HIS A 46 -55.22 -9.55 40.00
CA HIS A 46 -54.03 -10.19 40.53
C HIS A 46 -52.87 -10.20 39.51
N CYS A 47 -53.12 -10.69 38.29
CA CYS A 47 -52.09 -10.79 37.26
C CYS A 47 -51.64 -9.42 36.73
N ALA A 48 -52.57 -8.47 36.57
CA ALA A 48 -52.29 -7.12 36.07
C ALA A 48 -51.45 -6.32 37.10
N THR A 49 -51.77 -6.46 38.39
CA THR A 49 -51.01 -5.82 39.47
C THR A 49 -49.57 -6.35 39.53
N LEU A 50 -49.39 -7.66 39.38
CA LEU A 50 -48.04 -8.25 39.32
C LEU A 50 -47.25 -7.75 38.10
N LEU A 51 -47.89 -7.59 36.94
CA LEU A 51 -47.26 -7.05 35.72
C LEU A 51 -46.83 -5.59 35.90
N ALA A 52 -47.70 -4.72 36.44
CA ALA A 52 -47.40 -3.30 36.66
C ALA A 52 -46.22 -3.07 37.63
N HIS A 53 -45.94 -4.03 38.52
CA HIS A 53 -44.80 -4.01 39.44
C HIS A 53 -43.58 -4.80 38.92
N GLY A 54 -43.59 -5.22 37.65
CA GLY A 54 -42.44 -5.89 37.00
C GLY A 54 -42.26 -7.36 37.35
N ALA A 55 -43.20 -8.01 38.05
CA ALA A 55 -43.11 -9.42 38.45
C ALA A 55 -43.59 -10.39 37.34
N ILE A 56 -43.04 -10.24 36.14
CA ILE A 56 -43.57 -10.79 34.89
C ILE A 56 -43.71 -12.33 34.91
N ALA A 57 -42.69 -13.06 35.41
CA ALA A 57 -42.72 -14.53 35.45
C ALA A 57 -43.77 -15.10 36.42
N LYS A 58 -44.04 -14.42 37.53
CA LYS A 58 -45.10 -14.81 38.49
C LYS A 58 -46.47 -14.53 37.91
N ALA A 59 -46.64 -13.37 37.26
CA ALA A 59 -47.86 -13.01 36.55
C ALA A 59 -48.20 -14.05 35.46
N ALA A 60 -47.20 -14.49 34.68
CA ALA A 60 -47.38 -15.51 33.65
C ALA A 60 -47.88 -16.85 34.23
N ARG A 61 -47.20 -17.36 35.27
CA ARG A 61 -47.55 -18.63 35.92
C ARG A 61 -48.98 -18.61 36.47
N ARG A 62 -49.35 -17.54 37.19
CA ARG A 62 -50.69 -17.41 37.77
C ARG A 62 -51.76 -17.29 36.70
N CYS A 63 -51.49 -16.54 35.65
CA CYS A 63 -52.40 -16.40 34.52
C CYS A 63 -52.69 -17.77 33.88
N ASP A 64 -51.67 -18.60 33.66
CA ASP A 64 -51.87 -19.95 33.11
C ASP A 64 -52.61 -20.90 34.08
N GLU A 65 -52.34 -20.85 35.39
CA GLU A 65 -53.09 -21.63 36.40
C GLU A 65 -54.59 -21.29 36.40
N TYR A 66 -54.93 -20.01 36.32
CA TYR A 66 -56.32 -19.56 36.27
C TYR A 66 -56.99 -19.92 34.93
N LEU A 67 -56.26 -19.84 33.81
CA LEU A 67 -56.76 -20.22 32.49
C LEU A 67 -56.95 -21.73 32.30
N ALA A 68 -56.28 -22.56 33.11
CA ALA A 68 -56.52 -24.00 33.11
C ALA A 68 -57.93 -24.36 33.64
N GLN A 69 -58.54 -23.47 34.43
CA GLN A 69 -59.84 -23.70 35.09
C GLN A 69 -60.95 -22.81 34.50
N SER A 70 -60.60 -21.79 33.71
CA SER A 70 -61.52 -20.81 33.14
C SER A 70 -61.05 -20.39 31.74
N ASN A 71 -61.96 -20.24 30.78
CA ASN A 71 -61.62 -19.78 29.42
C ASN A 71 -61.95 -18.29 29.22
N ASP A 72 -61.51 -17.46 30.16
CA ASP A 72 -61.77 -16.03 30.17
C ASP A 72 -60.96 -15.28 29.09
N ILE A 73 -61.65 -14.49 28.27
CA ILE A 73 -61.04 -13.73 27.15
C ILE A 73 -60.14 -12.60 27.67
N GLU A 74 -60.53 -11.89 28.72
CA GLU A 74 -59.73 -10.77 29.27
C GLU A 74 -58.42 -11.26 29.86
N LEU A 75 -58.45 -12.40 30.52
CA LEU A 75 -57.27 -13.02 31.09
C LEU A 75 -56.31 -13.54 30.01
N ARG A 76 -56.84 -14.05 28.88
CA ARG A 76 -56.01 -14.44 27.72
C ARG A 76 -55.38 -13.25 27.01
N VAL A 77 -56.06 -12.10 26.93
CA VAL A 77 -55.50 -10.85 26.39
C VAL A 77 -54.36 -10.35 27.28
N LEU A 78 -54.55 -10.37 28.60
CA LEU A 78 -53.51 -10.01 29.55
C LEU A 78 -52.30 -10.95 29.46
N ARG A 79 -52.51 -12.26 29.20
CA ARG A 79 -51.43 -13.21 28.97
C ARG A 79 -50.54 -12.82 27.77
N ALA A 80 -51.12 -12.36 26.67
CA ALA A 80 -50.36 -11.90 25.51
C ALA A 80 -49.48 -10.68 25.85
N GLN A 81 -49.98 -9.74 26.66
CA GLN A 81 -49.18 -8.60 27.15
C GLN A 81 -48.04 -9.04 28.06
N ILE A 82 -48.31 -9.97 28.99
CA ILE A 82 -47.29 -10.51 29.90
C ILE A 82 -46.18 -11.18 29.08
N ARG A 83 -46.52 -11.95 28.05
CA ARG A 83 -45.54 -12.62 27.16
C ARG A 83 -44.73 -11.62 26.33
N SER A 84 -45.36 -10.55 25.82
CA SER A 84 -44.66 -9.45 25.16
C SER A 84 -43.68 -8.72 26.08
N ALA A 85 -44.10 -8.43 27.31
CA ALA A 85 -43.24 -7.79 28.32
C ALA A 85 -42.08 -8.70 28.75
N ALA A 86 -42.27 -10.02 28.73
CA ALA A 86 -41.23 -11.02 28.92
C ALA A 86 -40.31 -11.20 27.70
N THR A 87 -40.52 -10.47 26.60
CA THR A 87 -39.83 -10.61 25.30
C THR A 87 -40.03 -11.97 24.61
N ASP A 88 -41.00 -12.77 25.05
CA ASP A 88 -41.43 -13.98 24.33
C ASP A 88 -42.42 -13.59 23.22
N HIS A 89 -41.88 -12.89 22.22
CA HIS A 89 -42.62 -12.33 21.11
C HIS A 89 -43.23 -13.42 20.21
N ALA A 90 -42.64 -14.62 20.16
CA ALA A 90 -43.16 -15.75 19.36
C ALA A 90 -44.48 -16.29 19.93
N SER A 91 -44.53 -16.58 21.23
CA SER A 91 -45.76 -17.06 21.89
C SER A 91 -46.82 -15.97 21.97
N ALA A 92 -46.41 -14.71 22.17
CA ALA A 92 -47.32 -13.57 22.20
C ALA A 92 -48.04 -13.38 20.85
N VAL A 93 -47.32 -13.50 19.73
CA VAL A 93 -47.93 -13.43 18.39
C VAL A 93 -48.92 -14.57 18.15
N GLN A 94 -48.64 -15.77 18.64
CA GLN A 94 -49.58 -16.89 18.52
C GLN A 94 -50.87 -16.65 19.32
N ASP A 95 -50.78 -16.11 20.55
CA ASP A 95 -51.96 -15.73 21.33
C ASP A 95 -52.76 -14.63 20.62
N VAL A 96 -52.10 -13.61 20.04
CA VAL A 96 -52.76 -12.54 19.27
C VAL A 96 -53.53 -13.13 18.08
N ARG A 97 -52.93 -14.07 17.33
CA ARG A 97 -53.58 -14.70 16.16
C ARG A 97 -54.83 -15.48 16.52
N GLU A 98 -54.80 -16.27 17.60
CA GLU A 98 -55.96 -17.04 18.04
C GLU A 98 -57.07 -16.14 18.60
N LEU A 99 -56.72 -15.10 19.37
CA LEU A 99 -57.70 -14.18 19.95
C LEU A 99 -58.40 -13.32 18.90
N ARG A 100 -57.71 -12.91 17.83
CA ARG A 100 -58.31 -12.13 16.73
C ARG A 100 -59.40 -12.88 15.95
N LYS A 101 -59.52 -14.20 16.10
CA LYS A 101 -60.63 -14.99 15.51
C LYS A 101 -61.93 -14.83 16.29
N LEU A 102 -61.87 -14.34 17.52
CA LEU A 102 -63.01 -14.15 18.41
C LEU A 102 -63.56 -12.72 18.30
N LYS A 103 -64.79 -12.51 18.78
CA LYS A 103 -65.40 -11.18 18.83
C LYS A 103 -64.87 -10.43 20.05
N LEU A 104 -63.84 -9.62 19.83
CA LEU A 104 -63.15 -8.85 20.87
C LEU A 104 -63.71 -7.43 21.01
N THR A 105 -63.62 -6.87 22.22
CA THR A 105 -63.92 -5.45 22.44
C THR A 105 -62.82 -4.58 21.83
N GLU A 106 -63.13 -3.31 21.57
CA GLU A 106 -62.15 -2.36 21.04
C GLU A 106 -60.92 -2.25 21.96
N LEU A 107 -61.08 -2.28 23.29
CA LEU A 107 -59.94 -2.23 24.21
C LEU A 107 -59.03 -3.46 24.08
N GLN A 108 -59.62 -4.65 23.94
CA GLN A 108 -58.87 -5.90 23.78
C GLN A 108 -58.13 -5.94 22.43
N GLN A 109 -58.75 -5.47 21.36
CA GLN A 109 -58.12 -5.37 20.04
C GLN A 109 -56.93 -4.41 20.06
N ALA A 110 -57.04 -3.32 20.83
CA ALA A 110 -55.99 -2.33 20.98
C ALA A 110 -54.74 -2.89 21.65
N VAL A 111 -54.96 -3.57 22.76
CA VAL A 111 -53.91 -4.23 23.54
C VAL A 111 -53.15 -5.25 22.70
N LEU A 112 -53.86 -6.13 21.97
CA LEU A 112 -53.23 -7.18 21.18
C LEU A 112 -52.44 -6.63 19.99
N ALA A 113 -52.89 -5.53 19.38
CA ALA A 113 -52.17 -4.88 18.29
C ALA A 113 -50.85 -4.24 18.77
N ARG A 114 -50.81 -3.66 19.98
CA ARG A 114 -49.58 -3.11 20.57
C ARG A 114 -48.53 -4.21 20.80
N VAL A 115 -48.99 -5.37 21.27
CA VAL A 115 -48.14 -6.57 21.46
C VAL A 115 -47.58 -7.09 20.13
N ALA A 116 -48.40 -7.18 19.08
CA ALA A 116 -47.97 -7.62 17.76
C ALA A 116 -46.89 -6.71 17.15
N ALA A 117 -47.00 -5.40 17.41
CA ALA A 117 -46.03 -4.44 16.89
C ALA A 117 -44.64 -4.55 17.52
N LEU A 118 -44.58 -4.65 18.85
CA LEU A 118 -43.32 -4.80 19.58
C LEU A 118 -42.62 -6.10 19.16
N ALA A 119 -43.39 -7.17 18.94
CA ALA A 119 -42.87 -8.40 18.38
C ALA A 119 -42.28 -8.25 16.97
N ALA A 120 -42.94 -7.52 16.07
CA ALA A 120 -42.44 -7.27 14.72
C ALA A 120 -41.16 -6.40 14.72
N ALA A 121 -41.09 -5.40 15.60
CA ALA A 121 -39.93 -4.53 15.76
C ALA A 121 -38.67 -5.28 16.18
N ASP A 122 -38.83 -6.32 17.01
CA ASP A 122 -37.72 -7.14 17.50
C ASP A 122 -37.11 -8.05 16.42
N HIS A 123 -37.92 -8.41 15.41
CA HIS A 123 -37.47 -9.15 14.23
C HIS A 123 -36.99 -8.24 13.09
N PHE A 124 -36.80 -6.94 13.36
CA PHE A 124 -36.44 -5.91 12.37
C PHE A 124 -37.46 -5.72 11.23
N ASP A 125 -38.69 -6.22 11.39
CA ASP A 125 -39.80 -5.98 10.48
C ASP A 125 -40.51 -4.68 10.85
N PHE A 126 -39.80 -3.57 10.62
CA PHE A 126 -40.27 -2.25 10.98
C PHE A 126 -41.57 -1.81 10.29
N PRO A 127 -41.82 -2.16 9.01
CA PRO A 127 -43.10 -1.85 8.36
C PRO A 127 -44.31 -2.51 9.06
N THR A 128 -44.20 -3.79 9.44
CA THR A 128 -45.27 -4.49 10.16
C THR A 128 -45.45 -3.92 11.57
N ALA A 129 -44.35 -3.58 12.24
CA ALA A 129 -44.38 -2.97 13.58
C ALA A 129 -45.15 -1.64 13.59
N GLU A 130 -44.88 -0.76 12.62
CA GLU A 130 -45.58 0.52 12.51
C GLU A 130 -47.08 0.32 12.24
N SER A 131 -47.43 -0.60 11.32
CA SER A 131 -48.83 -0.91 10.99
C SER A 131 -49.63 -1.42 12.20
N GLU A 132 -49.02 -2.23 13.05
CA GLU A 132 -49.68 -2.79 14.25
C GLU A 132 -49.80 -1.76 15.39
N LEU A 133 -48.84 -0.83 15.56
CA LEU A 133 -49.00 0.30 16.51
C LEU A 133 -50.13 1.23 16.08
N ASP A 134 -50.31 1.43 14.78
CA ASP A 134 -51.44 2.18 14.23
C ASP A 134 -52.78 1.48 14.52
N ALA A 135 -52.84 0.15 14.41
CA ALA A 135 -54.03 -0.60 14.77
C ALA A 135 -54.33 -0.48 16.28
N ALA A 136 -53.31 -0.59 17.13
CA ALA A 136 -53.46 -0.45 18.57
C ALA A 136 -54.07 0.89 18.98
N GLU A 137 -53.49 1.98 18.45
CA GLU A 137 -53.90 3.33 18.73
C GLU A 137 -55.34 3.62 18.27
N ARG A 138 -55.78 3.10 17.11
CA ARG A 138 -57.17 3.23 16.65
C ARG A 138 -58.15 2.58 17.61
N HIS A 139 -57.84 1.35 18.01
CA HIS A 139 -58.72 0.58 18.87
C HIS A 139 -58.77 1.16 20.30
N PHE A 140 -57.66 1.64 20.88
CA PHE A 140 -57.66 2.31 22.20
C PHE A 140 -58.54 3.56 22.19
N ARG A 141 -58.47 4.36 21.11
CA ARG A 141 -59.32 5.54 20.94
C ARG A 141 -60.80 5.20 20.82
N ARG A 142 -61.16 4.19 20.04
CA ARG A 142 -62.56 3.73 19.92
C ARG A 142 -63.09 3.18 21.24
N ALA A 143 -62.23 2.54 22.02
CA ALA A 143 -62.56 2.08 23.35
C ALA A 143 -62.66 3.22 24.40
N GLY A 144 -62.25 4.45 24.06
CA GLY A 144 -62.27 5.60 24.97
C GLY A 144 -61.11 5.64 25.98
N HIS A 145 -60.08 4.80 25.82
CA HIS A 145 -58.93 4.68 26.73
C HIS A 145 -57.72 5.44 26.19
N THR A 146 -57.74 6.75 26.31
CA THR A 146 -56.68 7.63 25.76
C THR A 146 -55.38 7.57 26.55
N GLU A 147 -55.43 7.13 27.82
CA GLU A 147 -54.27 6.99 28.71
C GLU A 147 -53.23 5.99 28.20
N HIS A 148 -53.62 5.00 27.39
CA HIS A 148 -52.71 4.00 26.85
C HIS A 148 -52.01 4.41 25.55
N LEU A 149 -52.39 5.56 24.98
CA LEU A 149 -51.81 6.06 23.74
C LEU A 149 -50.38 6.60 23.93
N GLU A 150 -50.05 7.06 25.13
CA GLU A 150 -48.70 7.50 25.50
C GLU A 150 -47.70 6.35 25.39
N HIS A 151 -48.06 5.17 25.93
CA HIS A 151 -47.23 3.98 25.82
C HIS A 151 -47.04 3.48 24.37
N VAL A 152 -48.08 3.56 23.52
CA VAL A 152 -47.94 3.30 22.06
C VAL A 152 -47.01 4.33 21.41
N GLY A 153 -46.96 5.54 21.98
CA GLY A 153 -46.09 6.61 21.56
C GLY A 153 -44.61 6.34 21.85
N ASP A 154 -44.31 5.87 23.06
CA ASP A 154 -42.96 5.52 23.52
C ASP A 154 -42.37 4.34 22.73
N ASP A 155 -43.19 3.34 22.43
CA ASP A 155 -42.78 2.17 21.64
C ASP A 155 -42.29 2.56 20.24
N ARG A 156 -42.86 3.62 19.65
CA ARG A 156 -42.40 4.15 18.35
C ARG A 156 -41.09 4.92 18.46
N VAL A 157 -40.81 5.58 19.59
CA VAL A 157 -39.52 6.26 19.81
C VAL A 157 -38.40 5.23 19.92
N LEU A 158 -38.66 4.10 20.60
CA LEU A 158 -37.72 2.99 20.68
C LEU A 158 -37.42 2.37 19.29
N LEU A 159 -38.42 2.31 18.41
CA LEU A 159 -38.28 1.85 17.01
C LEU A 159 -37.31 2.73 16.22
N ASP A 160 -37.41 4.06 16.37
CA ASP A 160 -36.56 5.02 15.68
C ASP A 160 -35.14 5.09 16.27
N VAL A 161 -34.98 4.87 17.58
CA VAL A 161 -33.66 4.71 18.22
C VAL A 161 -32.93 3.47 17.70
N ARG A 162 -33.64 2.35 17.49
CA ARG A 162 -33.06 1.14 16.89
C ARG A 162 -32.63 1.33 15.42
N ARG A 163 -33.06 2.42 14.76
CA ARG A 163 -32.71 2.76 13.37
C ARG A 163 -31.43 3.62 13.22
N GLY A 164 -30.88 4.23 14.28
CA GLY A 164 -29.61 4.99 14.19
C GLY A 164 -29.14 5.59 15.53
N THR A 165 -27.84 5.56 15.84
CA THR A 165 -27.25 6.04 17.12
C THR A 165 -25.91 6.77 16.85
N HIS A 166 -25.55 7.98 17.35
CA HIS A 166 -25.41 8.44 18.77
C HIS A 166 -25.41 10.01 18.96
N VAL A 167 -25.39 10.54 20.21
CA VAL A 167 -25.71 11.95 20.65
C VAL A 167 -24.58 12.66 21.47
N PRO A 168 -24.28 13.99 21.32
CA PRO A 168 -23.31 14.75 22.16
C PRO A 168 -23.90 15.77 23.18
N LYS A 169 -23.05 16.26 24.11
CA LYS A 169 -23.32 17.12 25.30
C LYS A 169 -23.26 18.63 25.02
N ILE A 170 -24.06 19.44 25.74
CA ILE A 170 -24.16 20.92 25.58
C ILE A 170 -23.44 21.66 26.74
N ASP A 171 -22.54 22.62 26.42
CA ASP A 171 -21.81 23.49 27.36
C ASP A 171 -22.50 24.84 27.62
N GLY A 172 -22.57 25.26 28.89
CA GLY A 172 -23.13 26.54 29.37
C GLY A 172 -23.77 26.41 30.76
N PRO A 173 -24.00 27.52 31.50
CA PRO A 173 -24.76 27.45 32.75
C PRO A 173 -26.15 26.90 32.45
N ALA A 174 -26.49 25.76 33.06
CA ALA A 174 -27.71 25.04 32.76
C ALA A 174 -28.93 25.96 33.01
N PRO A 175 -29.81 26.16 32.01
CA PRO A 175 -31.02 26.94 32.20
C PRO A 175 -31.84 26.34 33.34
N ARG A 176 -32.37 27.21 34.22
CA ARG A 176 -33.04 26.81 35.47
C ARG A 176 -34.54 27.00 35.42
N THR A 177 -35.05 27.73 34.42
CA THR A 177 -36.49 27.97 34.24
C THR A 177 -36.92 27.67 32.80
N PRO A 178 -38.16 27.22 32.55
CA PRO A 178 -38.65 26.96 31.19
C PRO A 178 -38.52 28.14 30.21
N ALA A 179 -38.60 29.38 30.71
CA ALA A 179 -38.41 30.59 29.91
C ALA A 179 -36.94 30.76 29.45
N GLU A 180 -35.97 30.37 30.27
CA GLU A 180 -34.55 30.34 29.89
C GLU A 180 -34.28 29.26 28.83
N TYR A 181 -34.86 28.07 28.99
CA TYR A 181 -34.79 26.99 28.00
C TYR A 181 -35.32 27.46 26.63
N LEU A 182 -36.48 28.11 26.61
CA LEU A 182 -37.07 28.66 25.38
C LEU A 182 -36.18 29.71 24.69
N ARG A 183 -35.60 30.64 25.45
CA ARG A 183 -34.69 31.66 24.89
C ARG A 183 -33.43 31.01 24.31
N GLN A 184 -32.85 30.04 25.01
CA GLN A 184 -31.64 29.36 24.57
C GLN A 184 -31.90 28.44 23.38
N ALA A 185 -33.01 27.72 23.36
CA ALA A 185 -33.44 26.94 22.20
C ALA A 185 -33.69 27.83 20.97
N SER A 186 -34.30 29.01 21.15
CA SER A 186 -34.47 29.97 20.07
C SER A 186 -33.15 30.53 19.56
N ALA A 187 -32.15 30.75 20.42
CA ALA A 187 -30.82 31.17 20.01
C ALA A 187 -30.13 30.06 19.19
N LEU A 188 -30.14 28.82 19.68
CA LEU A 188 -29.62 27.64 18.97
C LEU A 188 -30.31 27.43 17.61
N ARG A 189 -31.63 27.66 17.53
CA ARG A 189 -32.39 27.58 16.28
C ARG A 189 -31.98 28.64 15.25
N ARG A 190 -31.64 29.87 15.68
CA ARG A 190 -31.11 30.94 14.80
C ARG A 190 -29.72 30.60 14.27
N GLU A 191 -28.96 29.81 15.01
CA GLU A 191 -27.65 29.28 14.63
C GLU A 191 -27.74 27.94 13.88
N VAL A 192 -28.95 27.47 13.50
CA VAL A 192 -29.19 26.22 12.74
C VAL A 192 -28.85 24.93 13.54
N ARG A 193 -28.62 25.01 14.85
CA ARG A 193 -28.29 23.87 15.73
C ARG A 193 -29.54 23.14 16.25
N TYR A 194 -30.32 22.57 15.34
CA TYR A 194 -31.68 22.06 15.63
C TYR A 194 -31.73 20.82 16.53
N THR A 195 -30.77 19.91 16.42
CA THR A 195 -30.70 18.68 17.23
C THR A 195 -30.38 18.99 18.68
N GLU A 196 -29.46 19.93 18.93
CA GLU A 196 -29.15 20.41 20.28
C GLU A 196 -30.30 21.21 20.89
N ALA A 197 -30.93 22.08 20.10
CA ALA A 197 -32.14 22.78 20.53
C ALA A 197 -33.27 21.80 20.88
N LEU A 198 -33.43 20.72 20.11
CA LEU A 198 -34.43 19.68 20.38
C LEU A 198 -34.11 18.92 21.67
N ALA A 199 -32.86 18.50 21.87
CA ALA A 199 -32.44 17.84 23.10
C ALA A 199 -32.62 18.74 24.34
N LEU A 200 -32.27 20.02 24.21
CA LEU A 200 -32.45 21.03 25.26
C LEU A 200 -33.94 21.22 25.60
N MET A 201 -34.81 21.35 24.59
CA MET A 201 -36.26 21.52 24.80
C MET A 201 -36.93 20.24 25.30
N THR A 202 -36.42 19.06 24.91
CA THR A 202 -36.89 17.78 25.45
C THR A 202 -36.57 17.69 26.94
N ARG A 203 -35.36 18.08 27.36
CA ARG A 203 -35.01 18.18 28.79
C ARG A 203 -35.88 19.19 29.53
N CYS A 204 -36.22 20.33 28.93
CA CYS A 204 -37.16 21.29 29.51
C CYS A 204 -38.52 20.65 29.79
N ALA A 205 -39.06 19.91 28.82
CA ALA A 205 -40.37 19.29 28.91
C ALA A 205 -40.41 18.10 29.88
N THR A 206 -39.31 17.36 30.02
CA THR A 206 -39.24 16.20 30.93
C THR A 206 -38.84 16.55 32.36
N SER A 207 -38.14 17.68 32.56
CA SER A 207 -37.55 18.02 33.87
C SER A 207 -38.35 19.08 34.65
N PHE A 208 -39.32 19.75 34.03
CA PHE A 208 -40.09 20.83 34.64
C PHE A 208 -41.59 20.66 34.40
N GLU A 209 -42.39 21.00 35.42
CA GLU A 209 -43.82 21.17 35.25
C GLU A 209 -44.09 22.54 34.59
N ILE A 210 -44.56 22.53 33.34
CA ILE A 210 -44.68 23.73 32.52
C ILE A 210 -45.94 24.51 32.86
N GLU A 211 -45.76 25.75 33.32
CA GLU A 211 -46.85 26.69 33.62
C GLU A 211 -47.79 26.87 32.41
N PRO A 212 -49.10 27.04 32.63
CA PRO A 212 -50.06 27.21 31.54
C PRO A 212 -49.72 28.33 30.55
N SER A 213 -49.11 29.42 31.01
CA SER A 213 -48.69 30.59 30.21
C SER A 213 -47.56 30.27 29.22
N LEU A 214 -46.69 29.33 29.55
CA LEU A 214 -45.53 28.94 28.73
C LEU A 214 -45.75 27.66 27.92
N ARG A 215 -46.81 26.92 28.23
CA ARG A 215 -47.12 25.61 27.63
C ARG A 215 -47.25 25.66 26.12
N PHE A 216 -47.92 26.69 25.59
CA PHE A 216 -48.01 26.90 24.14
C PHE A 216 -46.63 27.14 23.52
N ALA A 217 -45.81 28.01 24.11
CA ALA A 217 -44.50 28.35 23.58
C ALA A 217 -43.53 27.16 23.60
N VAL A 218 -43.50 26.40 24.70
CA VAL A 218 -42.68 25.17 24.83
C VAL A 218 -43.11 24.13 23.80
N LEU A 219 -44.42 23.87 23.72
CA LEU A 219 -44.93 22.86 22.79
C LEU A 219 -44.73 23.27 21.33
N HIS A 220 -44.92 24.54 21.00
CA HIS A 220 -44.71 25.07 19.66
C HIS A 220 -43.24 24.95 19.25
N GLU A 221 -42.31 25.39 20.10
CA GLU A 221 -40.88 25.32 19.81
C GLU A 221 -40.41 23.87 19.67
N LEU A 222 -40.85 22.96 20.54
CA LEU A 222 -40.53 21.52 20.47
C LEU A 222 -41.09 20.89 19.20
N THR A 223 -42.32 21.25 18.80
CA THR A 223 -42.93 20.79 17.54
C THR A 223 -42.16 21.28 16.32
N VAL A 224 -41.78 22.56 16.29
CA VAL A 224 -40.96 23.14 15.21
C VAL A 224 -39.63 22.40 15.10
N LEU A 225 -38.96 22.13 16.23
CA LEU A 225 -37.67 21.44 16.24
C LEU A 225 -37.78 19.97 15.80
N LEU A 226 -38.84 19.27 16.18
CA LEU A 226 -39.14 17.91 15.68
C LEU A 226 -39.36 17.90 14.16
N VAL A 227 -40.06 18.90 13.62
CA VAL A 227 -40.22 19.05 12.16
C VAL A 227 -38.86 19.30 11.48
N MET A 228 -38.06 20.20 12.02
CA MET A 228 -36.79 20.62 11.43
C MET A 228 -35.72 19.52 11.48
N THR A 229 -35.73 18.68 12.51
CA THR A 229 -34.86 17.48 12.64
C THR A 229 -35.37 16.25 11.88
N ARG A 230 -36.39 16.42 11.01
CA ARG A 230 -37.03 15.36 10.20
C ARG A 230 -37.80 14.30 11.01
N GLN A 231 -38.13 14.57 12.26
CA GLN A 231 -39.00 13.73 13.10
C GLN A 231 -40.49 14.12 12.94
N ALA A 232 -40.96 14.17 11.69
CA ALA A 232 -42.30 14.65 11.35
C ALA A 232 -43.42 13.82 11.99
N GLY A 233 -43.19 12.53 12.25
CA GLY A 233 -44.12 11.66 12.96
C GLY A 233 -44.32 12.08 14.42
N ALA A 234 -43.23 12.40 15.12
CA ALA A 234 -43.27 12.91 16.49
C ALA A 234 -43.89 14.31 16.54
N ALA A 235 -43.54 15.20 15.61
CA ALA A 235 -44.14 16.54 15.51
C ALA A 235 -45.67 16.49 15.33
N ARG A 236 -46.16 15.61 14.43
CA ARG A 236 -47.60 15.46 14.17
C ARG A 236 -48.40 15.03 15.40
N ARG A 237 -47.78 14.34 16.37
CA ARG A 237 -48.45 13.98 17.64
C ARG A 237 -48.65 15.18 18.55
N LEU A 238 -47.85 16.23 18.40
CA LEU A 238 -48.01 17.48 19.16
C LEU A 238 -49.01 18.45 18.48
N PHE A 239 -49.41 18.19 17.24
CA PHE A 239 -50.33 19.04 16.49
C PHE A 239 -51.70 19.20 17.17
N PRO A 240 -52.37 18.13 17.68
CA PRO A 240 -53.66 18.30 18.36
C PRO A 240 -53.55 19.17 19.62
N LEU A 241 -52.44 19.05 20.36
CA LEU A 241 -52.18 19.86 21.56
C LEU A 241 -51.92 21.33 21.19
N LEU A 242 -51.22 21.59 20.09
CA LEU A 242 -51.05 22.93 19.54
C LEU A 242 -52.36 23.54 19.05
N VAL A 243 -53.16 22.77 18.32
CA VAL A 243 -54.47 23.18 17.80
C VAL A 243 -55.46 23.44 18.94
N ALA A 244 -55.44 22.62 19.99
CA ALA A 244 -56.27 22.84 21.17
C ALA A 244 -55.91 24.15 21.90
N MET A 245 -54.64 24.59 21.84
CA MET A 245 -54.19 25.81 22.50
C MET A 245 -54.31 27.08 21.65
N ALA A 246 -54.13 27.00 20.33
CA ALA A 246 -54.04 28.18 19.46
C ALA A 246 -54.89 28.09 18.17
N GLY A 247 -55.74 27.08 18.06
CA GLY A 247 -56.60 26.85 16.90
C GLY A 247 -55.89 26.17 15.72
N PRO A 248 -56.65 25.66 14.73
CA PRO A 248 -56.12 24.88 13.61
C PRO A 248 -55.16 25.67 12.71
N GLU A 249 -55.30 27.00 12.67
CA GLU A 249 -54.43 27.90 11.91
C GLU A 249 -52.96 27.79 12.31
N VAL A 250 -52.66 27.41 13.56
CA VAL A 250 -51.28 27.24 14.03
C VAL A 250 -50.51 26.19 13.23
N LEU A 251 -51.19 25.16 12.73
CA LEU A 251 -50.55 24.10 11.95
C LEU A 251 -50.11 24.60 10.58
N SER A 252 -50.83 25.56 10.00
CA SER A 252 -50.44 26.22 8.75
C SER A 252 -49.22 27.13 8.92
N LYS A 253 -48.91 27.51 10.16
CA LYS A 253 -47.73 28.30 10.55
C LYS A 253 -46.54 27.41 10.95
N LEU A 254 -46.73 26.10 11.07
CA LEU A 254 -45.63 25.15 11.28
C LEU A 254 -44.88 24.94 9.95
N PRO A 255 -43.56 24.69 9.99
CA PRO A 255 -42.83 24.33 8.78
C PRO A 255 -43.41 23.03 8.21
N ASP A 256 -43.69 22.96 6.91
CA ASP A 256 -44.31 21.77 6.30
C ASP A 256 -43.25 20.74 5.86
N ALA A 257 -43.52 19.44 6.04
CA ALA A 257 -42.54 18.38 5.79
C ALA A 257 -42.65 17.74 4.39
N THR A 258 -43.79 17.87 3.69
CA THR A 258 -44.05 17.10 2.46
C THR A 258 -44.78 17.80 1.31
N GLN A 259 -45.37 18.99 1.45
CA GLN A 259 -46.03 19.66 0.31
C GLN A 259 -45.50 21.04 -0.06
N THR A 260 -44.73 21.66 0.83
CA THR A 260 -43.64 22.51 0.39
C THR A 260 -42.36 21.74 0.67
N LEU A 261 -41.65 21.33 -0.38
CA LEU A 261 -40.21 21.27 -0.22
C LEU A 261 -39.87 22.68 0.26
N THR A 262 -39.43 22.83 1.52
CA THR A 262 -38.79 24.09 1.88
C THR A 262 -37.77 24.38 0.78
N PRO A 263 -37.53 25.65 0.42
CA PRO A 263 -36.55 25.96 -0.60
C PRO A 263 -35.26 25.14 -0.41
N GLU A 264 -34.83 24.89 0.84
CA GLU A 264 -33.70 24.00 1.13
C GLU A 264 -33.92 22.52 0.75
N ARG A 265 -35.05 21.90 1.09
CA ARG A 265 -35.32 20.49 0.72
C ARG A 265 -35.45 20.29 -0.79
N CYS A 266 -35.96 21.30 -1.51
CA CYS A 266 -36.04 21.26 -2.97
C CYS A 266 -34.63 21.24 -3.55
N LEU A 267 -33.79 22.15 -3.04
CA LEU A 267 -32.40 22.27 -3.44
C LEU A 267 -31.61 20.99 -3.11
N ASP A 268 -31.79 20.37 -1.94
CA ASP A 268 -31.18 19.06 -1.61
C ASP A 268 -31.58 17.94 -2.58
N ARG A 269 -32.82 17.97 -3.09
CA ARG A 269 -33.27 17.02 -4.11
C ARG A 269 -32.62 17.32 -5.46
N VAL A 270 -32.55 18.60 -5.85
CA VAL A 270 -31.87 19.01 -7.09
C VAL A 270 -30.39 18.63 -7.06
N ARG A 271 -29.69 18.84 -5.94
CA ARG A 271 -28.28 18.46 -5.76
C ARG A 271 -28.04 16.96 -5.90
N ARG A 272 -28.96 16.12 -5.41
CA ARG A 272 -28.93 14.66 -5.63
C ARG A 272 -29.11 14.30 -7.10
N LEU A 273 -30.07 14.92 -7.79
CA LEU A 273 -30.26 14.71 -9.23
C LEU A 273 -29.04 15.14 -10.05
N ILE A 274 -28.34 16.21 -9.64
CA ILE A 274 -27.06 16.61 -10.25
C ILE A 274 -25.99 15.53 -10.02
N ALA A 275 -25.90 14.97 -8.82
CA ALA A 275 -24.96 13.89 -8.51
C ALA A 275 -25.24 12.59 -9.31
N ASP A 276 -26.51 12.32 -9.60
CA ASP A 276 -26.97 11.17 -10.39
C ASP A 276 -26.93 11.43 -11.92
N ASP A 277 -26.33 12.55 -12.36
CA ASP A 277 -26.24 13.01 -13.76
C ASP A 277 -27.62 13.22 -14.46
N GLN A 278 -28.68 13.46 -13.69
CA GLN A 278 -30.03 13.75 -14.18
C GLN A 278 -30.28 15.26 -14.38
N LEU A 279 -29.43 15.89 -15.19
CA LEU A 279 -29.34 17.35 -15.29
C LEU A 279 -30.60 18.05 -15.79
N ILE A 280 -31.32 17.44 -16.76
CA ILE A 280 -32.57 18.00 -17.31
C ILE A 280 -33.66 18.05 -16.22
N THR A 281 -33.79 16.97 -15.45
CA THR A 281 -34.76 16.88 -14.35
C THR A 281 -34.39 17.85 -13.23
N ALA A 282 -33.10 17.95 -12.90
CA ALA A 282 -32.57 18.90 -11.93
C ALA A 282 -32.90 20.35 -12.32
N GLU A 283 -32.72 20.71 -13.59
CA GLU A 283 -33.01 22.05 -14.11
C GLU A 283 -34.50 22.38 -14.04
N SER A 284 -35.37 21.42 -14.39
CA SER A 284 -36.83 21.61 -14.31
C SER A 284 -37.34 21.86 -12.88
N LEU A 285 -36.66 21.32 -11.87
CA LEU A 285 -37.06 21.37 -10.46
C LEU A 285 -36.46 22.55 -9.67
N LEU A 286 -35.37 23.15 -10.14
CA LEU A 286 -34.66 24.21 -9.42
C LEU A 286 -35.48 25.50 -9.25
N GLY A 287 -36.31 25.83 -10.24
CA GLY A 287 -37.15 27.04 -10.23
C GLY A 287 -36.37 28.36 -10.11
N GLN A 288 -37.06 29.44 -9.76
CA GLN A 288 -36.45 30.75 -9.46
C GLN A 288 -36.13 30.87 -7.97
N GLY A 289 -35.01 31.51 -7.63
CA GLY A 289 -34.60 31.75 -6.25
C GLY A 289 -33.40 32.70 -6.14
N ASN A 290 -33.08 33.13 -4.93
CA ASN A 290 -31.99 34.08 -4.67
C ASN A 290 -31.30 33.85 -3.31
N SER A 291 -31.50 32.69 -2.68
CA SER A 291 -30.82 32.35 -1.43
C SER A 291 -29.41 31.82 -1.70
N ALA A 292 -28.51 31.88 -0.72
CA ALA A 292 -27.15 31.35 -0.88
C ALA A 292 -27.12 29.87 -1.29
N LEU A 293 -27.99 29.04 -0.70
CA LEU A 293 -28.13 27.63 -1.06
C LEU A 293 -28.72 27.45 -2.48
N TRP A 294 -29.61 28.35 -2.91
CA TRP A 294 -30.13 28.35 -4.28
C TRP A 294 -29.01 28.68 -5.28
N HIS A 295 -28.23 29.73 -5.01
CA HIS A 295 -27.07 30.09 -5.82
C HIS A 295 -26.04 28.95 -5.87
N LEU A 296 -25.76 28.30 -4.74
CA LEU A 296 -24.88 27.13 -4.68
C LEU A 296 -25.39 26.00 -5.60
N THR A 297 -26.67 25.68 -5.51
CA THR A 297 -27.28 24.59 -6.29
C THR A 297 -27.38 24.94 -7.78
N LYS A 298 -27.74 26.18 -8.12
CA LYS A 298 -27.74 26.67 -9.50
C LYS A 298 -26.33 26.60 -10.08
N ALA A 299 -25.32 26.98 -9.31
CA ALA A 299 -23.92 26.90 -9.71
C ALA A 299 -23.46 25.46 -9.95
N GLU A 300 -23.81 24.52 -9.08
CA GLU A 300 -23.52 23.08 -9.28
C GLU A 300 -24.16 22.55 -10.56
N LEU A 301 -25.40 22.96 -10.87
CA LEU A 301 -26.08 22.58 -12.10
C LEU A 301 -25.41 23.18 -13.35
N THR A 302 -25.10 24.48 -13.35
CA THR A 302 -24.39 25.11 -14.48
C THR A 302 -22.99 24.56 -14.65
N TYR A 303 -22.31 24.21 -13.56
CA TYR A 303 -21.01 23.55 -13.58
C TYR A 303 -21.12 22.17 -14.25
N ALA A 304 -22.09 21.35 -13.85
CA ALA A 304 -22.34 20.03 -14.45
C ALA A 304 -22.68 20.13 -15.95
N ASN A 305 -23.40 21.18 -16.35
CA ASN A 305 -23.66 21.50 -17.76
C ASN A 305 -22.45 22.08 -18.53
N GLY A 306 -21.26 22.18 -17.92
CA GLY A 306 -20.04 22.69 -18.55
C GLY A 306 -19.94 24.21 -18.69
N HIS A 307 -20.88 24.97 -18.12
CA HIS A 307 -20.93 26.44 -18.21
C HIS A 307 -20.15 27.10 -17.06
N PHE A 308 -18.84 26.87 -17.00
CA PHE A 308 -17.99 27.26 -15.87
C PHE A 308 -18.04 28.77 -15.52
N GLY A 309 -18.10 29.65 -16.51
CA GLY A 309 -18.19 31.10 -16.27
C GLY A 309 -19.46 31.52 -15.53
N GLN A 310 -20.60 30.92 -15.87
CA GLN A 310 -21.87 31.18 -15.18
C GLN A 310 -21.90 30.52 -13.79
N ALA A 311 -21.36 29.30 -13.67
CA ALA A 311 -21.24 28.62 -12.39
C ALA A 311 -20.41 29.44 -11.39
N ALA A 312 -19.27 30.01 -11.83
CA ALA A 312 -18.42 30.85 -11.00
C ALA A 312 -19.17 32.09 -10.46
N LEU A 313 -20.01 32.74 -11.28
CA LEU A 313 -20.81 33.88 -10.82
C LEU A 313 -21.77 33.48 -9.68
N HIS A 314 -22.48 32.35 -9.84
CA HIS A 314 -23.42 31.87 -8.82
C HIS A 314 -22.70 31.36 -7.56
N PHE A 315 -21.58 30.66 -7.66
CA PHE A 315 -20.79 30.25 -6.49
C PHE A 315 -20.25 31.46 -5.71
N ARG A 316 -19.81 32.51 -6.41
CA ARG A 316 -19.32 33.75 -5.80
C ARG A 316 -20.42 34.48 -5.04
N GLU A 317 -21.66 34.44 -5.54
CA GLU A 317 -22.83 34.96 -4.82
C GLU A 317 -23.18 34.10 -3.60
N ALA A 318 -23.15 32.77 -3.72
CA ALA A 318 -23.37 31.86 -2.61
C ALA A 318 -22.36 32.04 -1.47
N ALA A 319 -21.10 32.34 -1.79
CA ALA A 319 -20.02 32.57 -0.83
C ALA A 319 -20.15 33.87 -0.01
N ARG A 320 -21.10 34.77 -0.36
CA ARG A 320 -21.39 35.99 0.42
C ARG A 320 -22.23 35.72 1.67
N THR A 321 -22.71 34.48 1.86
CA THR A 321 -23.50 34.09 3.02
C THR A 321 -22.73 34.22 4.34
N ASN A 322 -23.45 34.46 5.43
CA ASN A 322 -22.90 34.43 6.79
C ASN A 322 -22.84 33.00 7.37
N HIS A 323 -23.42 32.01 6.69
CA HIS A 323 -23.38 30.62 7.13
C HIS A 323 -22.01 30.00 6.79
N ALA A 324 -21.18 29.76 7.79
CA ALA A 324 -19.78 29.35 7.61
C ALA A 324 -19.63 28.08 6.74
N GLU A 325 -20.42 27.03 6.98
CA GLU A 325 -20.33 25.79 6.19
C GLU A 325 -20.68 25.99 4.70
N LEU A 326 -21.81 26.66 4.41
CA LEU A 326 -22.21 26.98 3.04
C LEU A 326 -21.21 27.90 2.36
N LYS A 327 -20.65 28.87 3.10
CA LYS A 327 -19.61 29.76 2.60
C LYS A 327 -18.34 28.99 2.24
N ALA A 328 -17.86 28.12 3.13
CA ALA A 328 -16.69 27.30 2.87
C ALA A 328 -16.90 26.38 1.66
N LEU A 329 -18.06 25.72 1.57
CA LEU A 329 -18.41 24.87 0.43
C LEU A 329 -18.50 25.66 -0.88
N ALA A 330 -19.14 26.83 -0.87
CA ALA A 330 -19.23 27.71 -2.05
C ALA A 330 -17.84 28.19 -2.50
N LEU A 331 -16.97 28.57 -1.56
CA LEU A 331 -15.58 28.95 -1.86
C LEU A 331 -14.78 27.77 -2.43
N ARG A 332 -14.94 26.56 -1.89
CA ARG A 332 -14.30 25.34 -2.44
C ARG A 332 -14.72 25.10 -3.89
N LYS A 333 -16.03 25.11 -4.14
CA LYS A 333 -16.60 24.89 -5.48
C LYS A 333 -16.27 26.02 -6.47
N LEU A 334 -16.17 27.27 -5.99
CA LEU A 334 -15.68 28.38 -6.81
C LEU A 334 -14.22 28.17 -7.19
N GLY A 335 -13.38 27.77 -6.23
CA GLY A 335 -11.97 27.45 -6.49
C GLY A 335 -11.82 26.30 -7.49
N ASP A 336 -12.62 25.23 -7.34
CA ASP A 336 -12.71 24.15 -8.32
C ASP A 336 -13.04 24.67 -9.72
N THR A 337 -14.02 25.57 -9.82
CA THR A 337 -14.45 26.16 -11.10
C THR A 337 -13.35 27.03 -11.72
N CYS A 338 -12.66 27.85 -10.92
CA CYS A 338 -11.52 28.65 -11.37
C CYS A 338 -10.35 27.77 -11.85
N ALA A 339 -10.07 26.67 -11.16
CA ALA A 339 -9.06 25.72 -11.59
C ALA A 339 -9.42 25.07 -12.95
N ASP A 340 -10.69 24.71 -13.14
CA ASP A 340 -11.17 24.10 -14.37
C ASP A 340 -11.18 25.06 -15.57
N THR A 341 -11.26 26.38 -15.32
CA THR A 341 -11.11 27.44 -16.35
C THR A 341 -9.66 27.88 -16.57
N GLY A 342 -8.71 27.44 -15.74
CA GLY A 342 -7.29 27.77 -15.86
C GLY A 342 -6.79 28.92 -14.96
N ALA A 343 -7.62 29.45 -14.07
CA ALA A 343 -7.26 30.50 -13.11
C ALA A 343 -6.73 29.90 -11.79
N GLU A 344 -5.51 29.36 -11.84
CA GLU A 344 -4.89 28.63 -10.70
C GLU A 344 -4.69 29.48 -9.44
N ASP A 345 -4.21 30.71 -9.59
CA ASP A 345 -3.92 31.59 -8.45
C ASP A 345 -5.21 31.99 -7.72
N GLU A 346 -6.28 32.29 -8.48
CA GLU A 346 -7.61 32.57 -7.89
C GLU A 346 -8.14 31.31 -7.18
N ALA A 347 -7.99 30.13 -7.78
CA ALA A 347 -8.42 28.87 -7.18
C ALA A 347 -7.70 28.59 -5.85
N SER A 348 -6.38 28.76 -5.82
CA SER A 348 -5.53 28.63 -4.63
C SER A 348 -6.01 29.55 -3.49
N GLN A 349 -6.23 30.83 -3.77
CA GLN A 349 -6.74 31.80 -2.80
C GLN A 349 -8.11 31.40 -2.25
N LEU A 350 -9.00 30.91 -3.11
CA LEU A 350 -10.35 30.49 -2.73
C LEU A 350 -10.37 29.23 -1.87
N TRP A 351 -9.54 28.23 -2.17
CA TRP A 351 -9.41 27.03 -1.34
C TRP A 351 -8.82 27.35 0.03
N THR A 352 -7.82 28.23 0.09
CA THR A 352 -7.24 28.69 1.36
C THR A 352 -8.26 29.52 2.16
N ALA A 353 -9.04 30.38 1.50
CA ALA A 353 -10.12 31.12 2.16
C ALA A 353 -11.21 30.18 2.71
N ALA A 354 -11.57 29.11 1.98
CA ALA A 354 -12.53 28.12 2.44
C ALA A 354 -12.03 27.37 3.68
N ARG A 355 -10.76 26.94 3.67
CA ARG A 355 -10.12 26.28 4.81
C ARG A 355 -10.10 27.18 6.04
N HIS A 356 -9.79 28.46 5.88
CA HIS A 356 -9.80 29.42 6.98
C HIS A 356 -11.20 29.55 7.62
N VAL A 357 -12.27 29.53 6.81
CA VAL A 357 -13.65 29.54 7.32
C VAL A 357 -13.96 28.28 8.13
N GLU A 358 -13.45 27.12 7.70
CA GLU A 358 -13.62 25.84 8.41
C GLU A 358 -12.83 25.75 9.71
N GLU A 359 -11.63 26.32 9.76
CA GLU A 359 -10.80 26.35 10.97
C GLU A 359 -11.42 27.22 12.08
N ILE A 360 -12.24 28.22 11.72
CA ILE A 360 -12.93 29.13 12.65
C ILE A 360 -14.22 28.50 13.23
N LEU A 361 -14.75 27.42 12.64
CA LEU A 361 -15.96 26.77 13.13
C LEU A 361 -15.74 26.14 14.53
N PRO A 362 -16.69 26.30 15.49
CA PRO A 362 -16.55 25.76 16.84
C PRO A 362 -16.39 24.24 16.80
N HIS A 363 -15.23 23.76 17.22
CA HIS A 363 -14.89 22.34 17.25
C HIS A 363 -15.85 21.62 18.20
N HIS A 364 -16.80 20.85 17.68
CA HIS A 364 -17.55 19.92 18.51
C HIS A 364 -16.56 18.89 19.08
N GLN A 365 -16.50 18.81 20.41
CA GLN A 365 -15.59 17.95 21.16
C GLN A 365 -15.97 16.48 20.99
N ASP A 366 -15.58 15.88 19.87
CA ASP A 366 -15.45 14.42 19.74
C ASP A 366 -14.08 14.12 19.15
N ALA A 367 -13.21 13.56 19.99
CA ALA A 367 -11.88 13.11 19.59
C ALA A 367 -11.93 11.98 18.54
N GLU A 368 -13.08 11.31 18.37
CA GLU A 368 -13.31 10.30 17.33
C GLU A 368 -13.78 10.88 15.99
N LEU A 369 -14.37 12.10 15.97
CA LEU A 369 -14.71 12.83 14.73
C LEU A 369 -13.52 13.64 14.17
N ARG A 370 -12.43 13.81 14.93
CA ARG A 370 -11.16 14.33 14.38
C ARG A 370 -10.58 13.47 13.26
N MET A 371 -10.97 12.19 13.15
CA MET A 371 -10.55 11.32 12.05
C MET A 371 -11.39 11.50 10.78
N LEU A 372 -12.52 12.22 10.85
CA LEU A 372 -13.39 12.56 9.70
C LEU A 372 -13.26 14.02 9.24
N SER A 373 -12.33 14.80 9.83
CA SER A 373 -12.00 16.17 9.39
C SER A 373 -10.55 16.32 8.95
N VAL A 374 -10.03 15.41 8.13
CA VAL A 374 -8.90 15.80 7.25
C VAL A 374 -9.51 16.63 6.12
N ALA A 375 -9.92 17.86 6.44
CA ALA A 375 -10.44 18.77 5.43
C ALA A 375 -9.38 18.90 4.34
N ARG A 376 -9.75 18.56 3.09
CA ARG A 376 -8.83 18.63 1.94
C ARG A 376 -8.13 19.98 1.96
N ASP A 377 -6.80 19.96 1.95
CA ASP A 377 -6.03 21.18 1.89
C ASP A 377 -5.99 21.74 0.46
N GLU A 378 -5.36 22.89 0.28
CA GLU A 378 -5.22 23.51 -1.04
C GLU A 378 -4.54 22.56 -2.06
N HIS A 379 -3.58 21.76 -1.60
CA HIS A 379 -2.81 20.86 -2.44
C HIS A 379 -3.64 19.65 -2.89
N ASP A 380 -4.46 19.09 -2.00
CA ASP A 380 -5.44 18.06 -2.34
C ASP A 380 -6.39 18.56 -3.42
N HIS A 381 -6.88 19.79 -3.29
CA HIS A 381 -7.75 20.39 -4.31
C HIS A 381 -7.07 20.58 -5.66
N ARG A 382 -5.79 21.01 -5.68
CA ARG A 382 -5.00 21.08 -6.92
C ARG A 382 -4.92 19.70 -7.60
N VAL A 383 -4.65 18.65 -6.82
CA VAL A 383 -4.58 17.26 -7.34
C VAL A 383 -5.94 16.81 -7.86
N PHE A 384 -7.03 17.09 -7.14
CA PHE A 384 -8.39 16.77 -7.60
C PHE A 384 -8.75 17.51 -8.89
N ALA A 385 -8.48 18.81 -8.98
CA ALA A 385 -8.75 19.59 -10.18
C ALA A 385 -7.95 19.06 -11.39
N ALA A 386 -6.67 18.74 -11.19
CA ALA A 386 -5.87 18.13 -12.23
C ALA A 386 -6.38 16.73 -12.64
N ALA A 387 -6.84 15.92 -11.68
CA ALA A 387 -7.42 14.60 -11.94
C ALA A 387 -8.75 14.69 -12.71
N ARG A 388 -9.65 15.63 -12.36
CA ARG A 388 -10.87 15.91 -13.14
C ARG A 388 -10.54 16.31 -14.57
N ARG A 389 -9.50 17.13 -14.75
CA ARG A 389 -9.02 17.50 -16.08
C ARG A 389 -8.46 16.31 -16.87
N VAL A 390 -7.81 15.34 -16.22
CA VAL A 390 -7.39 14.09 -16.86
C VAL A 390 -8.60 13.27 -17.31
N GLN A 391 -9.67 13.20 -16.53
CA GLN A 391 -10.91 12.52 -16.94
C GLN A 391 -11.53 13.19 -18.18
N ARG A 392 -11.52 14.53 -18.24
CA ARG A 392 -12.08 15.31 -19.36
C ARG A 392 -11.21 15.31 -20.62
N ASP A 393 -9.92 15.62 -20.48
CA ASP A 393 -8.99 15.88 -21.60
C ASP A 393 -8.11 14.65 -21.93
N GLY A 394 -8.22 13.57 -21.15
CA GLY A 394 -7.48 12.32 -21.31
C GLY A 394 -5.97 12.46 -21.08
N ARG A 395 -5.19 11.66 -21.82
CA ARG A 395 -3.72 11.56 -21.66
C ARG A 395 -2.98 12.88 -21.81
N LYS A 396 -3.56 13.87 -22.50
CA LYS A 396 -2.94 15.18 -22.74
C LYS A 396 -2.78 15.99 -21.45
N ALA A 397 -3.60 15.74 -20.43
CA ALA A 397 -3.59 16.46 -19.15
C ALA A 397 -2.76 15.77 -18.06
N LEU A 398 -2.26 14.55 -18.29
CA LEU A 398 -1.50 13.79 -17.28
C LEU A 398 -0.24 14.52 -16.78
N ALA A 399 0.42 15.29 -17.63
CA ALA A 399 1.57 16.09 -17.21
C ALA A 399 1.19 17.16 -16.18
N GLY A 400 -0.01 17.76 -16.31
CA GLY A 400 -0.55 18.69 -15.33
C GLY A 400 -0.82 18.01 -13.99
N LEU A 401 -1.39 16.80 -14.00
CA LEU A 401 -1.58 16.01 -12.79
C LEU A 401 -0.26 15.67 -12.08
N VAL A 402 0.78 15.30 -12.83
CA VAL A 402 2.12 15.06 -12.24
C VAL A 402 2.63 16.32 -11.54
N VAL A 403 2.47 17.49 -12.16
CA VAL A 403 2.88 18.77 -11.59
C VAL A 403 2.08 19.10 -10.33
N ALA A 404 0.76 18.90 -10.34
CA ALA A 404 -0.09 19.12 -9.16
C ALA A 404 0.30 18.20 -8.00
N VAL A 405 0.54 16.92 -8.27
CA VAL A 405 0.99 15.95 -7.25
C VAL A 405 2.39 16.28 -6.73
N GLU A 406 3.31 16.71 -7.59
CA GLU A 406 4.64 17.13 -7.15
C GLU A 406 4.56 18.39 -6.28
N ALA A 407 3.78 19.40 -6.71
CA ALA A 407 3.57 20.63 -5.96
C ALA A 407 2.95 20.38 -4.58
N ALA A 408 2.06 19.40 -4.46
CA ALA A 408 1.47 18.99 -3.19
C ALA A 408 2.50 18.47 -2.16
N ARG A 409 3.67 18.06 -2.63
CA ARG A 409 4.70 17.39 -1.82
C ARG A 409 5.92 18.27 -1.55
N THR A 410 6.11 19.34 -2.32
CA THR A 410 7.33 20.15 -2.30
C THR A 410 7.02 21.62 -2.12
N ALA A 411 7.76 22.30 -1.23
CA ALA A 411 7.74 23.76 -1.12
C ALA A 411 8.50 24.48 -2.26
N THR A 412 8.90 23.79 -3.33
CA THR A 412 9.67 24.39 -4.43
C THR A 412 8.78 25.23 -5.34
N HIS A 413 9.14 26.51 -5.49
CA HIS A 413 8.39 27.53 -6.23
C HIS A 413 8.60 27.53 -7.76
N ASP A 414 9.36 26.58 -8.33
CA ASP A 414 9.77 26.60 -9.74
C ASP A 414 9.02 25.56 -10.61
N LEU A 415 7.82 25.17 -10.19
CA LEU A 415 6.94 24.29 -10.96
C LEU A 415 6.05 25.13 -11.89
N PRO A 416 5.81 24.70 -13.14
CA PRO A 416 4.82 25.35 -13.99
C PRO A 416 3.41 25.18 -13.39
N GLY A 417 2.45 25.99 -13.83
CA GLY A 417 1.04 25.77 -13.50
C GLY A 417 0.55 24.41 -14.02
N PHE A 418 -0.30 23.72 -13.26
CA PHE A 418 -0.82 22.41 -13.65
C PHE A 418 -1.83 22.49 -14.81
N THR A 419 -2.36 23.67 -15.10
CA THR A 419 -3.25 23.99 -16.21
C THR A 419 -2.49 24.39 -17.48
N ASP A 420 -1.24 24.86 -17.37
CA ASP A 420 -0.32 25.06 -18.50
C ASP A 420 0.27 23.71 -18.95
N LEU A 421 -0.55 22.94 -19.67
CA LEU A 421 -0.16 21.62 -20.16
C LEU A 421 1.11 21.63 -21.03
N PRO A 422 1.35 22.60 -21.94
CA PRO A 422 2.62 22.72 -22.64
C PRO A 422 3.83 22.85 -21.71
N ALA A 423 3.79 23.74 -20.72
CA ALA A 423 4.89 23.92 -19.76
C ALA A 423 5.07 22.68 -18.87
N ALA A 424 3.98 22.11 -18.34
CA ALA A 424 4.01 20.88 -17.57
C ALA A 424 4.64 19.72 -18.33
N ARG A 425 4.32 19.55 -19.63
CA ARG A 425 4.94 18.52 -20.48
C ARG A 425 6.43 18.78 -20.72
N ARG A 426 6.84 20.03 -20.94
CA ARG A 426 8.26 20.39 -21.12
C ARG A 426 9.06 20.11 -19.85
N TRP A 427 8.53 20.53 -18.69
CA TRP A 427 9.12 20.25 -17.39
C TRP A 427 9.24 18.74 -17.17
N LEU A 428 8.14 17.98 -17.30
CA LEU A 428 8.14 16.54 -17.07
C LEU A 428 9.14 15.79 -17.95
N ARG A 429 9.18 16.12 -19.25
CA ARG A 429 10.15 15.55 -20.20
C ARG A 429 11.60 15.87 -19.82
N THR A 430 11.85 17.08 -19.32
CA THR A 430 13.19 17.52 -18.92
C THR A 430 13.64 16.81 -17.65
N THR A 431 12.76 16.75 -16.64
CA THR A 431 13.03 16.11 -15.35
C THR A 431 13.29 14.61 -15.52
N THR A 432 12.50 13.93 -16.36
CA THR A 432 12.57 12.47 -16.55
C THR A 432 13.50 12.01 -17.69
N ARG A 433 14.16 12.94 -18.39
CA ARG A 433 15.03 12.64 -19.55
C ARG A 433 16.16 11.65 -19.24
N LEU A 434 16.59 11.62 -17.98
CA LEU A 434 17.69 10.80 -17.48
C LEU A 434 17.25 9.39 -17.04
N LEU A 435 15.94 9.10 -17.05
CA LEU A 435 15.44 7.78 -16.66
C LEU A 435 15.85 6.69 -17.68
N PRO A 436 16.45 5.58 -17.22
CA PRO A 436 16.66 4.37 -18.00
C PRO A 436 15.35 3.81 -18.60
N ARG A 437 15.48 3.07 -19.71
CA ARG A 437 14.34 2.50 -20.44
C ARG A 437 13.56 1.43 -19.66
N ASP A 438 14.22 0.80 -18.69
CA ASP A 438 13.70 -0.26 -17.82
C ASP A 438 13.28 0.26 -16.43
N GLN A 439 13.29 1.59 -16.25
CA GLN A 439 12.95 2.26 -14.99
C GLN A 439 11.71 3.14 -15.16
N VAL A 440 10.84 3.12 -14.14
CA VAL A 440 9.71 4.04 -14.00
C VAL A 440 9.77 4.76 -12.67
N VAL A 441 9.10 5.90 -12.59
CA VAL A 441 8.80 6.58 -11.33
C VAL A 441 7.37 6.24 -10.92
N TRP A 442 7.17 5.78 -9.69
CA TRP A 442 5.87 5.61 -9.07
C TRP A 442 5.66 6.72 -8.04
N LEU A 443 4.88 7.71 -8.44
CA LEU A 443 4.55 8.89 -7.64
C LEU A 443 3.20 8.69 -6.96
N MET A 444 3.14 8.94 -5.64
CA MET A 444 1.94 8.72 -4.83
C MET A 444 1.53 9.99 -4.09
N HIS A 445 0.22 10.28 -4.08
CA HIS A 445 -0.39 11.32 -3.26
C HIS A 445 -1.65 10.80 -2.56
N PRO A 446 -1.68 10.71 -1.23
CA PRO A 446 -2.89 10.39 -0.50
C PRO A 446 -3.78 11.63 -0.40
N THR A 447 -5.07 11.43 -0.56
CA THR A 447 -6.14 12.37 -0.19
C THR A 447 -7.05 11.67 0.84
N PRO A 448 -8.03 12.35 1.46
CA PRO A 448 -8.82 11.74 2.55
C PRO A 448 -9.45 10.37 2.25
N ASP A 449 -9.94 10.17 1.02
CA ASP A 449 -10.73 8.98 0.64
C ASP A 449 -10.07 8.13 -0.46
N GLN A 450 -8.91 8.54 -0.98
CA GLN A 450 -8.25 7.86 -2.09
C GLN A 450 -6.76 8.18 -2.19
N ILE A 451 -6.00 7.28 -2.81
CA ILE A 451 -4.60 7.49 -3.20
C ILE A 451 -4.52 7.67 -4.72
N HIS A 452 -3.85 8.72 -5.16
CA HIS A 452 -3.48 8.91 -6.56
C HIS A 452 -2.12 8.26 -6.83
N HIS A 453 -2.08 7.32 -7.77
CA HIS A 453 -0.86 6.69 -8.25
C HIS A 453 -0.55 7.18 -9.66
N VAL A 454 0.64 7.76 -9.86
CA VAL A 454 1.10 8.23 -11.16
C VAL A 454 2.39 7.53 -11.54
N ILE A 455 2.33 6.69 -12.58
CA ILE A 455 3.45 5.90 -13.09
C ILE A 455 4.04 6.65 -14.28
N ILE A 456 5.32 7.01 -14.21
CA ILE A 456 6.00 7.86 -15.18
C ILE A 456 7.19 7.10 -15.77
N GLY A 457 7.15 6.82 -17.07
CA GLY A 457 8.25 6.24 -17.83
C GLY A 457 8.26 6.81 -19.24
N ARG A 458 8.20 5.95 -20.26
CA ARG A 458 8.00 6.40 -21.66
C ARG A 458 6.60 6.95 -21.91
N GLY A 459 5.63 6.47 -21.15
CA GLY A 459 4.29 7.03 -21.05
C GLY A 459 4.00 7.37 -19.59
N THR A 460 2.89 8.06 -19.37
CA THR A 460 2.37 8.33 -18.03
C THR A 460 1.04 7.62 -17.88
N THR A 461 0.83 6.97 -16.75
CA THR A 461 -0.43 6.32 -16.37
C THR A 461 -0.86 6.85 -15.02
N HIS A 462 -2.16 7.09 -14.84
CA HIS A 462 -2.75 7.51 -13.58
C HIS A 462 -3.81 6.51 -13.16
N LEU A 463 -3.79 6.13 -11.88
CA LEU A 463 -4.76 5.28 -11.22
C LEU A 463 -5.20 5.93 -9.90
N THR A 464 -6.38 5.56 -9.43
CA THR A 464 -6.91 5.95 -8.12
C THR A 464 -7.34 4.73 -7.36
N THR A 465 -6.84 4.59 -6.14
CA THR A 465 -7.25 3.52 -5.21
C THR A 465 -8.13 4.14 -4.13
N GLY A 466 -9.35 3.64 -3.96
CA GLY A 466 -10.26 4.09 -2.90
C GLY A 466 -9.83 3.52 -1.55
N VAL A 467 -9.47 4.38 -0.60
CA VAL A 467 -9.04 4.00 0.74
C VAL A 467 -9.15 5.19 1.67
N HIS A 468 -9.69 4.98 2.86
CA HIS A 468 -9.77 6.03 3.87
C HIS A 468 -8.37 6.25 4.47
N ILE A 469 -7.86 7.48 4.44
CA ILE A 469 -6.46 7.77 4.83
C ILE A 469 -6.17 7.42 6.30
N SER A 470 -7.19 7.46 7.17
CA SER A 470 -7.11 7.06 8.57
C SER A 470 -6.79 5.57 8.74
N GLU A 471 -7.42 4.70 7.94
CA GLU A 471 -7.17 3.25 7.95
C GLU A 471 -5.73 2.96 7.50
N LEU A 472 -5.32 3.55 6.37
CA LEU A 472 -3.96 3.43 5.87
C LEU A 472 -2.91 3.91 6.89
N THR A 473 -3.16 5.07 7.51
CA THR A 473 -2.27 5.64 8.51
C THR A 473 -2.17 4.76 9.75
N ALA A 474 -3.29 4.20 10.21
CA ALA A 474 -3.32 3.27 11.34
C ALA A 474 -2.51 2.01 11.07
N THR A 475 -2.65 1.42 9.87
CA THR A 475 -1.89 0.20 9.50
C THR A 475 -0.39 0.50 9.35
N ILE A 476 -0.02 1.64 8.77
CA ILE A 476 1.39 2.07 8.71
C ILE A 476 1.95 2.29 10.12
N HIS A 477 1.22 2.96 11.02
CA HIS A 477 1.65 3.15 12.41
C HIS A 477 1.81 1.83 13.17
N ARG A 478 0.93 0.85 12.95
CA ARG A 478 1.07 -0.50 13.54
C ARG A 478 2.33 -1.20 13.02
N LEU A 479 2.64 -1.02 11.74
CA LEU A 479 3.85 -1.58 11.13
C LEU A 479 5.13 -0.90 11.67
N THR A 480 5.15 0.43 11.77
CA THR A 480 6.31 1.17 12.30
C THR A 480 6.52 0.93 13.79
N ALA A 481 5.44 0.69 14.55
CA ALA A 481 5.50 0.30 15.95
C ALA A 481 5.85 -1.18 16.17
N TRP A 482 5.90 -2.00 15.11
CA TRP A 482 6.22 -3.42 15.23
C TRP A 482 7.66 -3.61 15.72
N ASN A 483 7.86 -4.61 16.58
CA ASN A 483 9.15 -4.92 17.19
C ASN A 483 9.58 -6.31 16.73
N PRO A 484 10.87 -6.53 16.40
CA PRO A 484 11.42 -7.84 16.06
C PRO A 484 11.16 -8.96 17.08
N ARG A 485 10.84 -8.62 18.34
CA ARG A 485 10.45 -9.58 19.38
C ARG A 485 9.02 -10.13 19.22
N HIS A 486 8.17 -9.46 18.45
CA HIS A 486 6.81 -9.90 18.17
C HIS A 486 6.80 -10.93 17.03
N SER A 487 5.73 -11.72 16.94
CA SER A 487 5.59 -12.75 15.92
C SER A 487 5.78 -12.19 14.50
N PRO A 488 6.70 -12.75 13.69
CA PRO A 488 6.88 -12.37 12.29
C PRO A 488 5.61 -12.52 11.44
N ALA A 489 4.69 -13.43 11.82
CA ALA A 489 3.42 -13.61 11.13
C ALA A 489 2.57 -12.32 11.14
N ILE A 490 2.59 -11.56 12.24
CA ILE A 490 1.86 -10.28 12.34
C ILE A 490 2.42 -9.28 11.33
N PHE A 491 3.75 -9.25 11.17
CA PHE A 491 4.42 -8.39 10.19
C PHE A 491 4.01 -8.76 8.76
N GLY A 492 4.00 -10.06 8.43
CA GLY A 492 3.53 -10.55 7.14
C GLY A 492 2.08 -10.16 6.83
N THR A 493 1.18 -10.28 7.81
CA THR A 493 -0.23 -9.87 7.66
C THR A 493 -0.35 -8.37 7.41
N LEU A 494 0.37 -7.53 8.17
CA LEU A 494 0.35 -6.08 7.97
C LEU A 494 0.87 -5.67 6.58
N LEU A 495 1.88 -6.37 6.06
CA LEU A 495 2.38 -6.12 4.69
C LEU A 495 1.36 -6.48 3.62
N ALA A 496 0.62 -7.59 3.79
CA ALA A 496 -0.45 -7.99 2.87
C ALA A 496 -1.65 -7.03 2.93
N GLU A 497 -2.02 -6.58 4.13
CA GLU A 497 -3.05 -5.55 4.34
C GLU A 497 -2.65 -4.25 3.64
N LEU A 498 -1.40 -3.78 3.84
CA LEU A 498 -0.90 -2.57 3.16
C LEU A 498 -0.87 -2.71 1.64
N ALA A 499 -0.45 -3.86 1.10
CA ALA A 499 -0.47 -4.11 -0.35
C ALA A 499 -1.89 -3.98 -0.93
N THR A 500 -2.90 -4.40 -0.17
CA THR A 500 -4.32 -4.26 -0.55
C THR A 500 -4.79 -2.81 -0.44
N LEU A 501 -4.51 -2.14 0.67
CA LEU A 501 -4.93 -0.75 0.92
C LEU A 501 -4.34 0.24 -0.10
N ILE A 502 -3.12 0.01 -0.60
CA ILE A 502 -2.52 0.86 -1.62
C ILE A 502 -2.85 0.43 -3.06
N GLY A 503 -3.64 -0.64 -3.26
CA GLY A 503 -4.00 -1.13 -4.60
C GLY A 503 -2.79 -1.60 -5.39
N LEU A 504 -1.86 -2.34 -4.75
CA LEU A 504 -0.59 -2.74 -5.39
C LEU A 504 -0.81 -3.56 -6.66
N ASP A 505 -1.86 -4.39 -6.72
CA ASP A 505 -2.18 -5.21 -7.89
C ASP A 505 -2.42 -4.34 -9.15
N ASP A 506 -3.29 -3.34 -9.03
CA ASP A 506 -3.60 -2.40 -10.11
C ASP A 506 -2.37 -1.61 -10.56
N VAL A 507 -1.52 -1.22 -9.61
CA VAL A 507 -0.26 -0.53 -9.89
C VAL A 507 0.67 -1.43 -10.70
N LEU A 508 0.83 -2.70 -10.31
CA LEU A 508 1.69 -3.65 -11.01
C LEU A 508 1.15 -3.99 -12.40
N ALA A 509 -0.17 -4.15 -12.54
CA ALA A 509 -0.83 -4.36 -13.82
C ALA A 509 -0.64 -3.18 -14.80
N ALA A 510 -0.52 -1.95 -14.26
CA ALA A 510 -0.26 -0.75 -15.05
C ALA A 510 1.22 -0.50 -15.39
N LEU A 511 2.15 -1.31 -14.86
CA LEU A 511 3.58 -1.17 -15.20
C LEU A 511 3.85 -1.58 -16.65
N PRO A 512 4.72 -0.86 -17.38
CA PRO A 512 5.19 -1.32 -18.68
C PRO A 512 5.87 -2.70 -18.60
N PRO A 513 5.73 -3.59 -19.60
CA PRO A 513 6.15 -5.01 -19.51
C PRO A 513 7.67 -5.25 -19.42
N LYS A 514 8.49 -4.21 -19.59
CA LYS A 514 9.97 -4.29 -19.46
C LYS A 514 10.49 -3.57 -18.22
N THR A 515 9.61 -3.25 -17.28
CA THR A 515 9.98 -2.55 -16.05
C THR A 515 10.71 -3.51 -15.12
N THR A 516 11.92 -3.15 -14.73
CA THR A 516 12.72 -3.93 -13.75
C THR A 516 13.17 -3.07 -12.58
N ARG A 517 12.95 -1.76 -12.65
CA ARG A 517 13.37 -0.76 -11.66
C ARG A 517 12.24 0.22 -11.39
N ILE A 518 11.97 0.51 -10.13
CA ILE A 518 10.90 1.43 -9.72
C ILE A 518 11.51 2.48 -8.78
N VAL A 519 11.34 3.74 -9.15
CA VAL A 519 11.68 4.88 -8.30
C VAL A 519 10.41 5.31 -7.57
N VAL A 520 10.33 5.07 -6.27
CA VAL A 520 9.18 5.42 -5.45
C VAL A 520 9.30 6.88 -5.00
N VAL A 521 8.24 7.65 -5.19
CA VAL A 521 8.10 9.02 -4.67
C VAL A 521 6.86 9.04 -3.78
N ALA A 522 7.09 8.66 -2.53
CA ALA A 522 6.10 8.60 -1.46
C ALA A 522 6.45 9.60 -0.35
N GLY A 523 5.47 10.18 0.31
CA GLY A 523 5.63 11.37 1.16
C GLY A 523 4.62 11.35 2.29
N GLY A 524 4.88 12.13 3.34
CA GLY A 524 4.17 11.98 4.61
C GLY A 524 4.26 10.53 5.11
N VAL A 525 3.14 10.00 5.62
CA VAL A 525 3.05 8.64 6.17
C VAL A 525 3.37 7.55 5.13
N LEU A 526 3.12 7.78 3.84
CA LEU A 526 3.46 6.80 2.79
C LEU A 526 4.97 6.59 2.64
N ALA A 527 5.79 7.55 3.06
CA ALA A 527 7.24 7.40 3.03
C ALA A 527 7.74 6.31 3.98
N ASP A 528 6.93 5.91 4.96
CA ASP A 528 7.26 4.88 5.96
C ASP A 528 7.01 3.45 5.49
N ILE A 529 6.37 3.26 4.33
CA ILE A 529 6.06 1.94 3.79
C ILE A 529 7.36 1.21 3.38
N PRO A 530 7.61 -0.03 3.85
CA PRO A 530 8.73 -0.84 3.40
C PRO A 530 8.39 -1.50 2.06
N PHE A 531 8.43 -0.71 0.99
CA PHE A 531 8.07 -1.15 -0.36
C PHE A 531 8.78 -2.44 -0.80
N ALA A 532 10.01 -2.70 -0.36
CA ALA A 532 10.74 -3.92 -0.68
C ALA A 532 10.06 -5.20 -0.17
N GLY A 533 9.37 -5.13 0.97
CA GLY A 533 8.67 -6.24 1.60
C GLY A 533 7.21 -6.39 1.22
N LEU A 534 6.67 -5.57 0.32
CA LEU A 534 5.28 -5.71 -0.10
C LEU A 534 5.10 -7.00 -0.92
N PRO A 535 4.17 -7.90 -0.57
CA PRO A 535 3.94 -9.13 -1.31
C PRO A 535 3.36 -8.82 -2.69
N VAL A 536 3.88 -9.48 -3.73
CA VAL A 536 3.31 -9.38 -5.08
C VAL A 536 2.06 -10.28 -5.13
N PRO A 537 0.88 -9.74 -5.48
CA PRO A 537 -0.35 -10.52 -5.58
C PRO A 537 -0.18 -11.73 -6.50
N GLY A 538 -0.65 -12.90 -6.06
CA GLY A 538 -0.57 -14.15 -6.83
C GLY A 538 0.84 -14.77 -6.96
N ALA A 539 1.86 -14.22 -6.29
CA ALA A 539 3.22 -14.75 -6.30
C ALA A 539 3.75 -14.99 -4.88
N HIS A 540 4.71 -15.92 -4.75
CA HIS A 540 5.48 -16.13 -3.52
C HIS A 540 6.66 -15.14 -3.35
N HIS A 541 6.67 -14.06 -4.13
CA HIS A 541 7.76 -13.09 -4.18
C HIS A 541 7.31 -11.74 -3.64
N PHE A 542 8.28 -10.95 -3.18
CA PHE A 542 8.08 -9.58 -2.72
C PHE A 542 8.53 -8.57 -3.78
N LEU A 543 7.99 -7.36 -3.72
CA LEU A 543 8.22 -6.31 -4.70
C LEU A 543 9.73 -5.97 -4.83
N GLY A 544 10.46 -5.91 -3.72
CA GLY A 544 11.91 -5.65 -3.71
C GLY A 544 12.77 -6.78 -4.27
N LEU A 545 12.22 -7.99 -4.43
CA LEU A 545 12.92 -9.12 -5.05
C LEU A 545 12.64 -9.18 -6.56
N THR A 546 11.47 -8.72 -7.00
CA THR A 546 11.10 -8.68 -8.42
C THR A 546 11.63 -7.43 -9.12
N HIS A 547 11.60 -6.28 -8.44
CA HIS A 547 12.01 -4.98 -8.99
C HIS A 547 13.08 -4.33 -8.12
N ALA A 548 14.06 -3.67 -8.74
CA ALA A 548 15.04 -2.86 -8.02
C ALA A 548 14.38 -1.54 -7.59
N LEU A 549 14.41 -1.26 -6.29
CA LEU A 549 13.70 -0.10 -5.71
C LEU A 549 14.67 0.99 -5.29
N SER A 550 14.25 2.23 -5.49
CA SER A 550 14.90 3.43 -4.94
C SER A 550 13.84 4.46 -4.60
N SER A 551 14.10 5.31 -3.61
CA SER A 551 13.18 6.32 -3.13
C SER A 551 13.72 7.71 -3.39
N LEU A 552 12.88 8.64 -3.85
CA LEU A 552 13.22 10.06 -3.94
C LEU A 552 12.28 10.89 -3.06
N PRO A 553 12.78 11.98 -2.45
CA PRO A 553 11.92 12.89 -1.70
C PRO A 553 10.88 13.55 -2.61
N SER A 554 11.28 13.87 -3.85
CA SER A 554 10.43 14.46 -4.87
C SER A 554 10.95 14.12 -6.28
N LEU A 555 10.09 14.24 -7.29
CA LEU A 555 10.49 14.02 -8.68
C LEU A 555 11.52 15.07 -9.14
N SER A 556 11.39 16.31 -8.66
CA SER A 556 12.28 17.43 -8.93
C SER A 556 13.71 17.21 -8.44
N ALA A 557 13.89 16.36 -7.42
CA ALA A 557 15.21 15.99 -6.92
C ALA A 557 16.00 15.10 -7.91
N LEU A 558 15.33 14.40 -8.83
CA LEU A 558 15.95 13.42 -9.72
C LEU A 558 17.14 14.00 -10.52
N PRO A 559 17.02 15.13 -11.27
CA PRO A 559 18.15 15.64 -12.06
C PRO A 559 19.28 16.19 -11.19
N VAL A 560 18.94 16.75 -10.03
CA VAL A 560 19.91 17.32 -9.07
C VAL A 560 20.75 16.20 -8.48
N LEU A 561 20.11 15.17 -7.93
CA LEU A 561 20.78 14.02 -7.32
C LEU A 561 21.56 13.20 -8.35
N HIS A 562 21.04 13.07 -9.57
CA HIS A 562 21.77 12.41 -10.64
C HIS A 562 23.07 13.16 -11.01
N ARG A 563 23.01 14.48 -11.17
CA ARG A 563 24.21 15.30 -11.47
C ARG A 563 25.20 15.29 -10.32
N ARG A 564 24.71 15.38 -9.09
CA ARG A 564 25.51 15.31 -7.87
C ARG A 564 26.23 13.97 -7.76
N SER A 565 25.51 12.86 -7.86
CA SER A 565 26.06 11.50 -7.74
C SER A 565 27.10 11.19 -8.83
N ARG A 566 26.95 11.73 -10.05
CA ARG A 566 27.97 11.60 -11.12
C ARG A 566 29.33 12.18 -10.76
N LYS A 567 29.38 13.21 -9.91
CA LYS A 567 30.65 13.85 -9.46
C LYS A 567 31.26 13.16 -8.23
N GLN A 568 30.54 12.20 -7.65
CA GLN A 568 30.85 11.57 -6.36
C GLN A 568 31.00 10.03 -6.52
N ARG A 569 31.57 9.56 -7.63
CA ARG A 569 31.82 8.13 -7.87
C ARG A 569 33.20 7.68 -7.40
N SER A 570 33.24 6.62 -6.59
CA SER A 570 34.46 5.99 -6.09
C SER A 570 34.23 4.52 -5.75
N ASP A 571 35.34 3.77 -5.69
CA ASP A 571 35.40 2.32 -5.51
C ASP A 571 35.75 1.92 -4.05
N GLU A 572 36.27 2.84 -3.23
CA GLU A 572 36.69 2.57 -1.85
C GLU A 572 35.56 2.75 -0.85
N THR A 573 35.43 1.82 0.12
CA THR A 573 34.44 1.89 1.22
C THR A 573 35.17 2.07 2.55
N VAL A 574 34.78 3.06 3.33
CA VAL A 574 35.33 3.30 4.67
C VAL A 574 34.21 3.24 5.71
N THR A 575 34.47 2.58 6.83
CA THR A 575 33.53 2.46 7.95
C THR A 575 34.00 3.34 9.10
N PHE A 576 33.10 4.13 9.67
CA PHE A 576 33.38 5.02 10.80
C PHE A 576 32.58 4.58 12.02
N ARG A 577 33.26 4.54 13.17
CA ARG A 577 32.69 4.24 14.49
C ARG A 577 32.71 5.45 15.43
N GLU A 578 33.64 6.37 15.20
CA GLU A 578 33.81 7.62 15.95
C GLU A 578 33.30 8.82 15.13
N ALA A 579 32.58 9.73 15.77
CA ALA A 579 32.07 10.97 15.18
C ALA A 579 33.23 11.90 14.80
N ALA A 580 34.26 12.00 15.64
CA ALA A 580 35.42 12.84 15.38
C ALA A 580 36.20 12.39 14.12
N GLU A 581 36.31 11.08 13.88
CA GLU A 581 36.94 10.53 12.68
C GLU A 581 36.12 10.81 11.42
N LEU A 582 34.79 10.70 11.52
CA LEU A 582 33.88 11.04 10.43
C LEU A 582 34.01 12.50 10.05
N GLU A 583 33.91 13.42 11.01
CA GLU A 583 34.04 14.86 10.75
C GLU A 583 35.39 15.22 10.12
N ARG A 584 36.47 14.62 10.64
CA ARG A 584 37.81 14.82 10.09
C ARG A 584 37.89 14.30 8.66
N ALA A 585 37.35 13.12 8.37
CA ALA A 585 37.36 12.55 7.03
C ALA A 585 36.54 13.36 6.03
N LEU A 586 35.39 13.93 6.44
CA LEU A 586 34.58 14.83 5.61
C LEU A 586 35.32 16.15 5.31
N LYS A 587 36.09 16.69 6.26
CA LYS A 587 36.87 17.94 6.11
C LYS A 587 38.16 17.75 5.30
N GLU A 588 38.89 16.66 5.54
CA GLU A 588 40.28 16.48 5.07
C GLU A 588 40.41 15.65 3.79
N GLN A 589 39.44 14.77 3.46
CA GLN A 589 39.66 13.75 2.42
C GLN A 589 38.58 13.75 1.33
N HIS A 590 39.00 13.52 0.08
CA HIS A 590 38.13 13.32 -1.08
C HIS A 590 37.46 11.93 -1.09
N ARG A 591 36.96 11.44 0.05
CA ARG A 591 36.38 10.08 0.14
C ARG A 591 34.90 10.08 -0.18
N GLN A 592 34.47 9.14 -1.04
CA GLN A 592 33.15 9.21 -1.69
C GLN A 592 32.21 8.04 -1.34
N ARG A 593 32.57 7.17 -0.39
CA ARG A 593 31.64 6.17 0.17
C ARG A 593 31.91 5.92 1.65
N ILE A 594 30.86 6.02 2.45
CA ILE A 594 30.94 6.03 3.91
C ILE A 594 29.90 5.07 4.48
N ARG A 595 30.32 4.20 5.39
CA ARG A 595 29.45 3.37 6.24
C ARG A 595 29.55 3.86 7.67
N ILE A 596 28.39 4.05 8.29
CA ILE A 596 28.29 4.51 9.68
C ILE A 596 27.92 3.32 10.55
N ASP A 597 28.80 2.99 11.49
CA ASP A 597 28.60 1.96 12.50
C ASP A 597 28.26 2.64 13.84
N ALA A 598 27.07 3.26 13.88
CA ALA A 598 26.54 3.97 15.05
C ALA A 598 25.21 3.36 15.50
N GLN A 599 24.98 3.34 16.81
CA GLN A 599 23.72 2.86 17.38
C GLN A 599 22.67 3.96 17.34
N ASN A 600 21.56 3.74 16.65
CA ASN A 600 20.44 4.68 16.69
C ASN A 600 19.64 4.48 17.99
N THR A 601 19.47 5.55 18.77
CA THR A 601 18.67 5.55 20.01
C THR A 601 17.57 6.60 19.88
N HIS A 602 16.33 6.18 20.14
CA HIS A 602 15.13 6.99 19.95
C HIS A 602 14.45 7.31 21.29
N ASP A 603 14.10 8.58 21.50
CA ASP A 603 13.21 9.01 22.58
C ASP A 603 11.75 8.81 22.17
N ARG A 604 11.07 7.83 22.78
CA ARG A 604 9.67 7.44 22.47
C ARG A 604 8.66 8.57 22.67
N LEU A 605 9.02 9.63 23.38
CA LEU A 605 8.11 10.73 23.71
C LEU A 605 8.35 11.96 22.82
N ASN A 606 9.46 12.04 22.09
CA ASN A 606 9.81 13.22 21.30
C ASN A 606 10.67 12.85 20.08
N ALA A 607 10.06 12.80 18.89
CA ALA A 607 10.74 12.40 17.65
C ALA A 607 11.94 13.31 17.30
N ASP A 608 11.86 14.59 17.70
CA ASP A 608 12.89 15.62 17.52
C ASP A 608 14.13 15.40 18.40
N ARG A 609 14.11 14.41 19.31
CA ARG A 609 15.22 14.05 20.20
C ARG A 609 15.87 12.71 19.85
N SER A 610 15.89 12.34 18.57
CA SER A 610 16.62 11.14 18.12
C SER A 610 18.10 11.45 17.88
N TRP A 611 19.00 10.54 18.26
CA TRP A 611 20.45 10.71 18.04
C TRP A 611 21.14 9.44 17.55
N LEU A 612 22.19 9.64 16.75
CA LEU A 612 23.17 8.61 16.41
C LEU A 612 24.21 8.55 17.52
N LYS A 613 24.32 7.43 18.21
CA LYS A 613 25.35 7.18 19.23
C LYS A 613 26.57 6.53 18.58
N PHE A 614 27.61 7.32 18.39
CA PHE A 614 28.96 6.87 18.04
C PHE A 614 29.67 6.33 19.29
N SER A 615 30.87 5.77 19.14
CA SER A 615 31.65 5.28 20.29
C SER A 615 32.16 6.41 21.20
N ASP A 616 32.31 7.63 20.66
CA ASP A 616 32.86 8.82 21.31
C ASP A 616 31.79 9.87 21.67
N GLU A 617 30.78 10.10 20.82
CA GLU A 617 29.76 11.14 21.03
C GLU A 617 28.35 10.73 20.54
N GLN A 618 27.34 11.52 20.90
CA GLN A 618 25.98 11.45 20.36
C GLN A 618 25.73 12.61 19.40
N MET A 619 25.18 12.33 18.22
CA MET A 619 24.85 13.35 17.22
C MET A 619 23.35 13.42 16.96
N THR A 620 22.76 14.61 17.06
CA THR A 620 21.35 14.85 16.69
C THR A 620 21.19 14.95 15.18
N ALA A 621 19.95 14.88 14.68
CA ALA A 621 19.64 15.06 13.27
C ALA A 621 20.04 16.46 12.74
N GLU A 622 19.97 17.49 13.59
CA GLU A 622 20.40 18.86 13.24
C GLU A 622 21.91 18.95 13.04
N THR A 623 22.70 18.40 13.98
CA THR A 623 24.15 18.33 13.84
C THR A 623 24.56 17.45 12.66
N TRP A 624 23.82 16.36 12.41
CA TRP A 624 24.02 15.51 11.24
C TRP A 624 23.77 16.26 9.91
N ALA A 625 22.75 17.11 9.86
CA ALA A 625 22.41 17.91 8.69
C ALA A 625 23.40 19.06 8.40
N SER A 626 24.20 19.48 9.38
CA SER A 626 25.21 20.53 9.21
C SER A 626 26.56 20.03 8.69
N LEU A 627 26.77 18.71 8.65
CA LEU A 627 27.95 18.09 8.04
C LEU A 627 27.97 18.29 6.51
N ASP A 628 29.15 18.22 5.89
CA ASP A 628 29.29 18.29 4.43
C ASP A 628 29.41 16.88 3.82
N PHE A 629 28.29 16.32 3.37
CA PHE A 629 28.26 15.08 2.59
C PHE A 629 28.38 15.32 1.08
N GLY A 630 28.70 16.54 0.64
CA GLY A 630 28.82 16.97 -0.75
C GLY A 630 29.86 16.23 -1.59
N ARG A 631 30.69 15.39 -0.95
CA ARG A 631 31.66 14.50 -1.62
C ARG A 631 31.28 13.02 -1.53
N CYS A 632 30.22 12.67 -0.80
CA CYS A 632 29.82 11.29 -0.55
C CYS A 632 28.79 10.80 -1.58
N GLY A 633 29.19 9.83 -2.40
CA GLY A 633 28.31 9.19 -3.39
C GLY A 633 27.28 8.25 -2.77
N THR A 634 27.67 7.45 -1.78
CA THR A 634 26.74 6.64 -0.97
C THR A 634 27.10 6.73 0.51
N VAL A 635 26.11 7.06 1.33
CA VAL A 635 26.17 6.92 2.80
C VAL A 635 25.36 5.69 3.20
N VAL A 636 25.91 4.80 4.00
CA VAL A 636 25.20 3.63 4.54
C VAL A 636 24.97 3.86 6.03
N LEU A 637 23.72 3.84 6.44
CA LEU A 637 23.26 4.00 7.81
C LEU A 637 22.62 2.69 8.29
N GLY A 638 22.76 2.38 9.58
CA GLY A 638 22.05 1.27 10.21
C GLY A 638 20.55 1.52 10.24
N ARG A 639 20.01 1.93 11.39
CA ARG A 639 18.60 2.28 11.53
C ARG A 639 18.37 3.76 11.24
N ASP A 640 17.40 4.10 10.39
CA ASP A 640 16.87 5.45 10.19
C ASP A 640 15.40 5.46 10.61
N ASP A 641 15.14 6.11 11.76
CA ASP A 641 13.79 6.29 12.31
C ASP A 641 13.10 7.51 11.67
N GLN A 642 11.90 7.87 12.14
CA GLN A 642 11.19 9.10 11.73
C GLN A 642 11.95 10.42 11.98
N ALA A 643 13.15 10.34 12.57
CA ALA A 643 14.11 11.43 12.72
C ALA A 643 14.71 11.94 11.39
N GLY A 644 14.62 11.15 10.31
CA GLY A 644 14.97 11.58 8.97
C GLY A 644 16.47 11.76 8.70
N PHE A 645 17.34 10.93 9.28
CA PHE A 645 18.79 11.00 9.07
C PHE A 645 19.19 10.76 7.60
N ALA A 646 18.49 9.90 6.87
CA ALA A 646 18.74 9.75 5.43
C ALA A 646 18.39 11.02 4.66
N ARG A 647 17.27 11.68 5.01
CA ARG A 647 16.88 12.97 4.41
C ARG A 647 17.86 14.09 4.77
N ALA A 648 18.35 14.11 6.02
CA ALA A 648 19.35 15.05 6.48
C ALA A 648 20.68 14.88 5.72
N ALA A 649 21.17 13.64 5.55
CA ALA A 649 22.37 13.36 4.75
C ALA A 649 22.22 13.77 3.26
N ILE A 650 21.05 13.52 2.66
CA ILE A 650 20.76 13.98 1.28
C ILE A 650 20.76 15.51 1.21
N THR A 651 20.13 16.19 2.17
CA THR A 651 20.11 17.66 2.22
C THR A 651 21.53 18.22 2.36
N ALA A 652 22.33 17.59 3.22
CA ALA A 652 23.74 17.89 3.48
C ALA A 652 24.71 17.54 2.34
N GLY A 653 24.22 17.01 1.20
CA GLY A 653 25.03 16.87 0.00
C GLY A 653 25.31 15.44 -0.47
N ALA A 654 24.83 14.41 0.24
CA ALA A 654 25.00 13.03 -0.21
C ALA A 654 24.30 12.79 -1.55
N GLY A 655 24.91 11.94 -2.40
CA GLY A 655 24.33 11.51 -3.68
C GLY A 655 23.24 10.45 -3.53
N ALA A 656 23.43 9.53 -2.58
CA ALA A 656 22.50 8.49 -2.20
C ALA A 656 22.74 8.04 -0.75
N VAL A 657 21.71 7.48 -0.12
CA VAL A 657 21.76 6.93 1.24
C VAL A 657 21.09 5.56 1.24
N VAL A 658 21.73 4.55 1.85
CA VAL A 658 21.09 3.27 2.16
C VAL A 658 20.86 3.21 3.66
N ALA A 659 19.63 2.97 4.07
CA ALA A 659 19.26 2.93 5.49
C ALA A 659 18.23 1.83 5.76
N ALA A 660 18.25 1.26 6.96
CA ALA A 660 17.23 0.34 7.44
C ALA A 660 16.14 1.07 8.24
N ARG A 661 14.87 0.78 7.97
CA ARG A 661 13.71 1.40 8.64
C ARG A 661 13.51 0.96 10.09
N TRP A 662 13.94 -0.25 10.43
CA TRP A 662 14.01 -0.78 11.79
C TRP A 662 15.33 -1.54 11.95
N LYS A 663 15.72 -1.85 13.18
CA LYS A 663 16.97 -2.57 13.45
C LYS A 663 16.84 -4.03 12.95
N PRO A 664 17.59 -4.45 11.91
CA PRO A 664 17.68 -5.86 11.53
C PRO A 664 18.53 -6.65 12.53
N GLU A 665 18.44 -7.98 12.48
CA GLU A 665 19.38 -8.86 13.16
C GLU A 665 20.81 -8.61 12.66
N ASP A 666 21.79 -8.49 13.58
CA ASP A 666 23.15 -8.05 13.26
C ASP A 666 23.83 -8.95 12.20
N GLU A 667 23.60 -10.28 12.23
CA GLU A 667 24.15 -11.20 11.23
C GLU A 667 23.53 -10.97 9.85
N THR A 668 22.20 -10.80 9.77
CA THR A 668 21.48 -10.53 8.52
C THR A 668 21.88 -9.17 7.95
N ALA A 669 21.98 -8.15 8.82
CA ALA A 669 22.43 -6.81 8.45
C ALA A 669 23.81 -6.85 7.79
N ARG A 670 24.75 -7.58 8.40
CA ARG A 670 26.10 -7.75 7.87
C ARG A 670 26.08 -8.46 6.52
N LYS A 671 25.32 -9.56 6.38
CA LYS A 671 25.19 -10.28 5.09
C LYS A 671 24.68 -9.38 3.98
N VAL A 672 23.61 -8.61 4.23
CA VAL A 672 23.04 -7.68 3.23
C VAL A 672 24.04 -6.60 2.86
N LEU A 673 24.69 -5.96 3.84
CA LEU A 673 25.61 -4.87 3.55
C LEU A 673 26.90 -5.35 2.86
N ASP A 674 27.43 -6.50 3.25
CA ASP A 674 28.60 -7.11 2.59
C ASP A 674 28.23 -7.51 1.14
N ALA A 675 27.03 -8.07 0.93
CA ALA A 675 26.53 -8.39 -0.42
C ALA A 675 26.31 -7.13 -1.26
N PHE A 676 25.77 -6.06 -0.66
CA PHE A 676 25.60 -4.78 -1.31
C PHE A 676 26.95 -4.21 -1.78
N ASP A 677 27.96 -4.23 -0.91
CA ASP A 677 29.33 -3.79 -1.21
C ASP A 677 29.93 -4.55 -2.40
N ARG A 678 29.85 -5.89 -2.36
CA ARG A 678 30.34 -6.75 -3.46
C ARG A 678 29.65 -6.43 -4.79
N ASN A 679 28.36 -6.13 -4.76
CA ASN A 679 27.56 -5.92 -5.96
C ASN A 679 27.71 -4.50 -6.55
N LEU A 680 28.04 -3.48 -5.75
CA LEU A 680 28.21 -2.10 -6.21
C LEU A 680 29.34 -1.89 -7.22
N ALA A 681 30.36 -2.74 -7.20
CA ALA A 681 31.42 -2.73 -8.19
C ALA A 681 30.91 -3.02 -9.61
N LYS A 682 29.76 -3.70 -9.73
CA LYS A 682 29.23 -4.26 -10.98
C LYS A 682 27.85 -3.70 -11.36
N LEU A 683 27.06 -3.27 -10.39
CA LEU A 683 25.64 -2.91 -10.55
C LEU A 683 25.36 -1.47 -10.09
N PRO A 684 24.32 -0.81 -10.65
CA PRO A 684 23.75 0.40 -10.05
C PRO A 684 23.27 0.13 -8.62
N ARG A 685 23.21 1.18 -7.78
CA ARG A 685 22.91 1.04 -6.34
C ARG A 685 21.62 0.29 -6.04
N ASP A 686 20.53 0.57 -6.75
CA ASP A 686 19.25 -0.10 -6.54
C ASP A 686 19.31 -1.60 -6.87
N ARG A 687 19.99 -1.97 -7.96
CA ARG A 687 20.20 -3.37 -8.33
C ARG A 687 21.18 -4.07 -7.40
N ALA A 688 22.23 -3.39 -6.96
CA ALA A 688 23.14 -3.93 -5.97
C ALA A 688 22.40 -4.26 -4.67
N LEU A 689 21.49 -3.37 -4.23
CA LEU A 689 20.65 -3.62 -3.07
C LEU A 689 19.67 -4.76 -3.31
N GLN A 690 18.98 -4.78 -4.46
CA GLN A 690 18.08 -5.89 -4.82
C GLN A 690 18.79 -7.26 -4.79
N HIS A 691 20.00 -7.35 -5.37
CA HIS A 691 20.78 -8.58 -5.33
C HIS A 691 21.18 -8.97 -3.91
N ALA A 692 21.56 -8.01 -3.08
CA ALA A 692 21.86 -8.25 -1.67
C ALA A 692 20.64 -8.77 -0.89
N LEU A 693 19.44 -8.26 -1.18
CA LEU A 693 18.20 -8.74 -0.55
C LEU A 693 17.84 -10.15 -1.01
N LYS A 694 18.12 -10.52 -2.26
CA LYS A 694 17.90 -11.88 -2.78
C LYS A 694 18.75 -12.93 -2.07
N GLU A 695 19.99 -12.59 -1.68
CA GLU A 695 20.89 -13.51 -0.97
C GLU A 695 20.37 -13.90 0.44
N VAL A 696 19.42 -13.15 0.99
CA VAL A 696 18.81 -13.40 2.31
C VAL A 696 17.30 -13.61 2.23
N ALA A 697 16.76 -13.79 1.02
CA ALA A 697 15.31 -13.89 0.77
C ALA A 697 14.70 -15.22 1.26
N ASP A 698 15.53 -16.19 1.63
CA ASP A 698 15.14 -17.41 2.34
C ASP A 698 14.65 -17.12 3.77
N ARG A 699 15.02 -15.96 4.32
CA ARG A 699 14.58 -15.48 5.64
C ARG A 699 13.27 -14.70 5.56
N HIS A 700 12.64 -14.50 6.73
CA HIS A 700 11.38 -13.76 6.82
C HIS A 700 11.59 -12.28 6.39
N PRO A 701 10.63 -11.64 5.70
CA PRO A 701 10.74 -10.23 5.27
C PRO A 701 11.11 -9.24 6.37
N ALA A 702 10.76 -9.57 7.61
CA ALA A 702 11.14 -8.78 8.78
C ALA A 702 12.67 -8.58 8.93
N ASP A 703 13.47 -9.51 8.41
CA ASP A 703 14.94 -9.49 8.57
C ASP A 703 15.65 -8.65 7.50
N TRP A 704 15.01 -8.44 6.34
CA TRP A 704 15.67 -7.84 5.17
C TRP A 704 14.87 -6.71 4.49
N ALA A 705 13.55 -6.65 4.64
CA ALA A 705 12.72 -5.62 3.99
C ALA A 705 12.88 -4.22 4.60
N CYS A 706 13.63 -4.09 5.70
CA CYS A 706 13.94 -2.81 6.32
C CYS A 706 14.79 -1.91 5.43
N TRP A 707 15.61 -2.47 4.55
CA TRP A 707 16.58 -1.72 3.76
C TRP A 707 15.93 -0.94 2.62
N SER A 708 16.21 0.35 2.57
CA SER A 708 15.75 1.27 1.53
C SER A 708 16.92 2.08 0.97
N LEU A 709 16.95 2.24 -0.34
CA LEU A 709 17.87 3.15 -1.03
C LEU A 709 17.16 4.48 -1.27
N HIS A 710 17.71 5.57 -0.77
CA HIS A 710 17.24 6.94 -0.98
C HIS A 710 18.21 7.69 -1.90
N GLY A 711 17.70 8.44 -2.86
CA GLY A 711 18.50 9.28 -3.78
C GLY A 711 18.82 8.62 -5.13
N ASP A 712 19.99 8.92 -5.70
CA ASP A 712 20.32 8.47 -7.06
C ASP A 712 20.60 6.95 -7.13
N ALA A 713 19.77 6.24 -7.89
CA ALA A 713 19.88 4.80 -8.14
C ALA A 713 21.03 4.41 -9.10
N GLY A 714 21.85 5.36 -9.56
CA GLY A 714 22.89 5.16 -10.54
C GLY A 714 24.08 4.35 -10.05
N PHE A 715 25.16 4.35 -10.85
CA PHE A 715 26.41 3.67 -10.49
C PHE A 715 27.18 4.44 -9.42
N GLN A 716 27.71 3.69 -8.45
CA GLN A 716 28.64 4.20 -7.44
C GLN A 716 30.07 4.32 -7.98
N THR A 717 30.49 3.46 -8.91
CA THR A 717 31.87 3.42 -9.42
C THR A 717 32.00 4.10 -10.78
N THR A 718 33.15 4.70 -11.04
CA THR A 718 33.49 5.31 -12.35
C THR A 718 33.70 4.21 -13.40
N ALA A 719 34.22 3.05 -12.97
CA ALA A 719 34.46 1.87 -13.80
C ALA A 719 33.21 0.98 -14.04
N GLY A 720 32.11 1.15 -13.31
CA GLY A 720 30.91 0.31 -13.43
C GLY A 720 30.29 0.26 -14.84
N PRO A 721 30.09 1.40 -15.53
CA PRO A 721 29.62 1.43 -16.92
C PRO A 721 30.61 0.81 -17.93
N LEU A 722 31.92 0.90 -17.65
CA LEU A 722 33.00 0.27 -18.43
C LEU A 722 32.95 -1.26 -18.28
N ARG A 723 32.93 -1.76 -17.04
CA ARG A 723 32.77 -3.19 -16.69
C ARG A 723 31.48 -3.79 -17.26
N ARG A 724 30.35 -3.04 -17.25
CA ARG A 724 29.08 -3.47 -17.86
C ARG A 724 29.14 -3.53 -19.39
N ARG A 725 29.86 -2.61 -20.04
CA ARG A 725 29.98 -2.60 -21.52
C ARG A 725 30.99 -3.64 -22.02
N LEU A 726 32.03 -3.94 -21.24
CA LEU A 726 32.88 -5.13 -21.44
C LEU A 726 32.07 -6.43 -21.23
N ARG A 727 31.15 -6.46 -20.25
CA ARG A 727 30.18 -7.58 -20.05
C ARG A 727 29.08 -7.68 -21.11
N LYS A 728 28.79 -6.64 -21.90
CA LYS A 728 27.63 -6.68 -22.82
C LYS A 728 27.82 -7.58 -24.05
N ASN A 729 29.06 -8.00 -24.31
CA ASN A 729 29.35 -9.01 -25.34
C ASN A 729 29.49 -10.43 -24.77
N GLY A 730 29.45 -10.59 -23.45
CA GLY A 730 29.28 -11.88 -22.81
C GLY A 730 28.89 -11.70 -21.35
N GLU A 731 27.61 -11.93 -21.02
CA GLU A 731 27.17 -11.96 -19.63
C GLU A 731 27.93 -13.04 -18.85
N PRO A 732 28.57 -12.73 -17.71
CA PRO A 732 28.93 -13.76 -16.74
C PRO A 732 27.64 -14.24 -16.07
N VAL A 733 27.34 -15.51 -16.27
CA VAL A 733 26.28 -16.24 -15.56
C VAL A 733 26.48 -16.05 -14.05
N PRO A 734 25.42 -15.73 -13.28
CA PRO A 734 25.51 -15.75 -11.82
C PRO A 734 25.98 -17.14 -11.35
N LEU A 735 27.07 -17.20 -10.59
CA LEU A 735 27.65 -18.43 -10.01
C LEU A 735 26.75 -19.10 -8.93
N GLU A 736 25.46 -18.77 -8.90
CA GLU A 736 24.42 -19.39 -8.07
C GLU A 736 23.58 -20.43 -8.83
N THR A 737 23.76 -20.60 -10.14
CA THR A 737 23.01 -21.62 -10.89
C THR A 737 23.76 -22.94 -10.91
N ARG A 738 23.01 -24.05 -10.73
CA ARG A 738 23.50 -25.42 -10.97
C ARG A 738 24.09 -25.45 -12.38
N PRO A 739 25.31 -25.99 -12.59
CA PRO A 739 25.94 -26.03 -13.90
C PRO A 739 25.01 -26.72 -14.90
N LYS A 740 24.87 -26.13 -16.08
CA LYS A 740 24.05 -26.67 -17.16
C LYS A 740 24.94 -27.43 -18.14
N VAL A 741 24.69 -28.72 -18.27
CA VAL A 741 25.40 -29.62 -19.18
C VAL A 741 24.46 -29.97 -20.33
N PHE A 742 24.88 -29.76 -21.56
CA PHE A 742 24.16 -30.26 -22.73
C PHE A 742 24.71 -31.63 -23.12
N LEU A 743 23.87 -32.66 -23.14
CA LEU A 743 24.25 -34.02 -23.55
C LEU A 743 23.81 -34.27 -24.99
N SER A 744 24.78 -34.48 -25.89
CA SER A 744 24.53 -34.90 -27.28
C SER A 744 24.85 -36.38 -27.43
N PHE A 745 23.93 -37.14 -28.02
CA PHE A 745 24.03 -38.60 -28.15
C PHE A 745 23.25 -39.10 -29.38
N ALA A 746 23.61 -40.26 -29.92
CA ALA A 746 22.79 -40.92 -30.92
C ALA A 746 21.54 -41.52 -30.25
N GLY A 747 20.37 -41.49 -30.90
CA GLY A 747 19.11 -41.94 -30.26
C GLY A 747 19.14 -43.36 -29.66
N LYS A 748 19.96 -44.27 -30.20
CA LYS A 748 20.18 -45.62 -29.65
C LYS A 748 20.98 -45.62 -28.33
N ASP A 749 21.73 -44.57 -28.07
CA ASP A 749 22.56 -44.38 -26.88
C ASP A 749 21.82 -43.62 -25.76
N ARG A 750 20.52 -43.35 -25.94
CA ARG A 750 19.65 -42.71 -24.92
C ARG A 750 19.78 -43.33 -23.53
N PRO A 751 19.84 -44.68 -23.36
CA PRO A 751 20.00 -45.26 -22.03
C PRO A 751 21.30 -44.81 -21.31
N HIS A 752 22.40 -44.68 -22.05
CA HIS A 752 23.67 -44.21 -21.51
C HIS A 752 23.65 -42.70 -21.20
N ALA A 753 22.96 -41.91 -22.02
CA ALA A 753 22.76 -40.49 -21.76
C ALA A 753 21.92 -40.26 -20.50
N GLU A 754 20.79 -40.97 -20.36
CA GLU A 754 19.93 -40.89 -19.18
C GLU A 754 20.64 -41.35 -17.91
N GLN A 755 21.49 -42.38 -18.00
CA GLN A 755 22.38 -42.79 -16.90
C GLN A 755 23.30 -41.63 -16.48
N LEU A 756 24.02 -41.04 -17.44
CA LEU A 756 24.93 -39.93 -17.16
C LEU A 756 24.20 -38.71 -16.59
N ARG A 757 22.98 -38.41 -17.05
CA ARG A 757 22.13 -37.38 -16.45
C ARG A 757 21.78 -37.68 -15.01
N ALA A 758 21.32 -38.89 -14.71
CA ALA A 758 20.96 -39.27 -13.35
C ALA A 758 22.17 -39.14 -12.41
N GLU A 759 23.36 -39.55 -12.87
CA GLU A 759 24.61 -39.39 -12.13
C GLU A 759 24.98 -37.91 -11.91
N LEU A 760 24.80 -37.04 -12.91
CA LEU A 760 25.04 -35.60 -12.82
C LEU A 760 24.01 -34.90 -11.91
N GLU A 761 22.71 -35.21 -12.05
CA GLU A 761 21.61 -34.63 -11.28
C GLU A 761 21.67 -35.00 -9.81
N SER A 762 22.00 -36.26 -9.49
CA SER A 762 22.24 -36.72 -8.10
C SER A 762 23.34 -35.92 -7.39
N ARG A 763 24.20 -35.24 -8.17
CA ARG A 763 25.32 -34.42 -7.71
C ARG A 763 25.10 -32.94 -7.97
N SER A 764 23.83 -32.53 -8.15
CA SER A 764 23.38 -31.14 -8.33
C SER A 764 23.89 -30.44 -9.61
N VAL A 765 24.19 -31.20 -10.66
CA VAL A 765 24.49 -30.71 -12.01
C VAL A 765 23.24 -30.88 -12.88
N ASN A 766 22.78 -29.81 -13.54
CA ASN A 766 21.59 -29.87 -14.39
C ASN A 766 22.01 -30.33 -15.79
N ALA A 767 21.44 -31.42 -16.31
CA ALA A 767 21.83 -31.96 -17.61
C ALA A 767 20.63 -32.03 -18.57
N PHE A 768 20.74 -31.36 -19.70
CA PHE A 768 19.71 -31.26 -20.74
C PHE A 768 19.84 -32.42 -21.73
N LEU A 769 18.71 -33.08 -22.02
CA LEU A 769 18.64 -34.39 -22.69
C LEU A 769 17.48 -34.49 -23.70
N ASP A 770 17.38 -33.50 -24.58
CA ASP A 770 16.64 -33.53 -25.85
C ASP A 770 15.09 -33.57 -25.85
N GLU A 771 14.52 -32.94 -26.90
CA GLU A 771 13.15 -32.71 -27.42
C GLU A 771 11.89 -32.73 -26.51
N ASN A 772 11.76 -33.58 -25.50
CA ASN A 772 10.51 -33.76 -24.75
C ASN A 772 10.20 -32.67 -23.70
N GLU A 773 11.16 -31.78 -23.43
CA GLU A 773 10.95 -30.59 -22.57
C GLU A 773 10.42 -29.38 -23.37
N ILE A 774 10.21 -29.54 -24.68
CA ILE A 774 9.73 -28.51 -25.58
C ILE A 774 8.20 -28.58 -25.65
N ALA A 775 7.52 -27.49 -25.30
CA ALA A 775 6.06 -27.42 -25.34
C ALA A 775 5.52 -27.65 -26.78
N PRO A 776 4.35 -28.31 -26.95
CA PRO A 776 3.74 -28.51 -28.26
C PRO A 776 3.56 -27.18 -29.01
N GLY A 777 4.13 -27.07 -30.23
CA GLY A 777 4.05 -25.89 -31.09
C GLY A 777 5.28 -24.96 -31.07
N ALA A 778 6.30 -25.23 -30.23
CA ALA A 778 7.55 -24.49 -30.25
C ALA A 778 8.53 -24.99 -31.34
N ASN A 779 9.38 -24.10 -31.84
CA ASN A 779 10.38 -24.42 -32.87
C ASN A 779 11.56 -25.17 -32.24
N VAL A 780 11.65 -26.48 -32.52
CA VAL A 780 12.68 -27.40 -32.00
C VAL A 780 14.10 -26.89 -32.27
N VAL A 781 14.36 -26.37 -33.47
CA VAL A 781 15.67 -25.84 -33.86
C VAL A 781 16.07 -24.63 -33.01
N ASN A 782 15.11 -23.77 -32.65
CA ASN A 782 15.40 -22.64 -31.77
C ASN A 782 15.65 -23.08 -30.32
N ALA A 783 14.90 -24.06 -29.82
CA ALA A 783 15.07 -24.57 -28.47
C ALA A 783 16.43 -25.26 -28.27
N VAL A 784 16.88 -26.06 -29.25
CA VAL A 784 18.22 -26.65 -29.25
C VAL A 784 19.30 -25.57 -29.29
N ASN A 785 19.16 -24.55 -30.16
CA ASN A 785 20.09 -23.43 -30.21
C ASN A 785 20.13 -22.60 -28.91
N GLU A 786 19.01 -22.47 -28.21
CA GLU A 786 18.91 -21.78 -26.92
C GLU A 786 19.53 -22.61 -25.78
N ALA A 787 19.29 -23.92 -25.77
CA ALA A 787 19.94 -24.84 -24.83
C ALA A 787 21.46 -24.86 -25.01
N LEU A 788 21.94 -24.87 -26.26
CA LEU A 788 23.36 -24.73 -26.59
C LEU A 788 23.93 -23.37 -26.16
N ALA A 789 23.17 -22.28 -26.31
CA ALA A 789 23.63 -20.94 -25.94
C ALA A 789 23.67 -20.68 -24.42
N THR A 790 22.95 -21.49 -23.63
CA THR A 790 22.78 -21.31 -22.18
C THR A 790 23.46 -22.38 -21.34
N SER A 791 24.10 -23.38 -21.96
CA SER A 791 24.83 -24.45 -21.28
C SER A 791 26.30 -24.08 -21.03
N ASP A 792 26.83 -24.49 -19.87
CA ASP A 792 28.22 -24.24 -19.45
C ASP A 792 29.19 -25.30 -20.02
N TYR A 793 28.72 -26.54 -20.21
CA TYR A 793 29.49 -27.65 -20.75
C TYR A 793 28.71 -28.37 -21.85
N TYR A 794 29.40 -28.82 -22.89
CA TYR A 794 28.83 -29.66 -23.93
C TYR A 794 29.50 -31.03 -23.88
N VAL A 795 28.71 -32.08 -23.79
CA VAL A 795 29.18 -33.46 -23.65
C VAL A 795 28.66 -34.27 -24.84
N LEU A 796 29.59 -34.73 -25.68
CA LEU A 796 29.32 -35.60 -26.82
C LEU A 796 29.54 -37.06 -26.43
N LEU A 797 28.49 -37.87 -26.50
CA LEU A 797 28.54 -39.31 -26.34
C LEU A 797 28.85 -39.95 -27.72
N TRP A 798 30.01 -40.57 -27.83
CA TRP A 798 30.53 -41.15 -29.05
C TRP A 798 30.45 -42.68 -29.03
N SER A 799 29.79 -43.26 -30.04
CA SER A 799 29.66 -44.69 -30.26
C SER A 799 29.67 -45.02 -31.76
N ALA A 800 29.65 -46.30 -32.12
CA ALA A 800 29.42 -46.78 -33.49
C ALA A 800 28.06 -46.36 -34.06
N ASN A 801 27.11 -45.91 -33.22
CA ASN A 801 25.81 -45.38 -33.65
C ASN A 801 25.87 -43.89 -34.03
N THR A 802 26.95 -43.18 -33.69
CA THR A 802 27.12 -41.73 -33.92
C THR A 802 27.43 -41.36 -35.38
N PRO A 803 28.29 -42.08 -36.13
CA PRO A 803 28.66 -41.74 -37.51
C PRO A 803 27.55 -41.93 -38.55
N GLN A 804 26.53 -42.75 -38.27
CA GLN A 804 25.48 -43.12 -39.23
C GLN A 804 24.40 -42.04 -39.45
N ARG A 805 24.51 -40.87 -38.82
CA ARG A 805 23.59 -39.73 -38.98
C ARG A 805 24.29 -38.57 -39.68
N GLU A 806 23.83 -38.19 -40.88
CA GLU A 806 24.19 -36.94 -41.57
C GLU A 806 24.00 -35.70 -40.66
N TRP A 807 22.97 -35.71 -39.81
CA TRP A 807 22.61 -34.60 -38.92
C TRP A 807 23.55 -34.41 -37.72
N ILE A 808 24.13 -35.48 -37.18
CA ILE A 808 25.04 -35.38 -36.01
C ILE A 808 26.35 -34.71 -36.43
N THR A 809 26.77 -34.87 -37.68
CA THR A 809 27.97 -34.20 -38.22
C THR A 809 27.81 -32.69 -38.20
N ASP A 810 26.61 -32.16 -38.45
CA ASP A 810 26.30 -30.73 -38.34
C ASP A 810 26.20 -30.26 -36.88
N GLU A 811 25.69 -31.08 -35.95
CA GLU A 811 25.53 -30.70 -34.54
C GLU A 811 26.83 -30.64 -33.74
N TRP A 812 27.71 -31.65 -33.84
CA TRP A 812 29.01 -31.55 -33.15
C TRP A 812 29.97 -30.63 -33.91
N ALA A 813 29.85 -30.47 -35.24
CA ALA A 813 30.58 -29.43 -35.96
C ALA A 813 30.06 -28.03 -35.62
N ALA A 814 28.77 -27.86 -35.31
CA ALA A 814 28.21 -26.61 -34.78
C ALA A 814 28.65 -26.36 -33.33
N ALA A 815 28.67 -27.37 -32.46
CA ALA A 815 29.20 -27.26 -31.09
C ALA A 815 30.72 -26.97 -31.09
N PHE A 816 31.48 -27.61 -31.98
CA PHE A 816 32.89 -27.35 -32.24
C PHE A 816 33.12 -25.94 -32.83
N ASN A 817 32.28 -25.52 -33.78
CA ASN A 817 32.30 -24.15 -34.29
C ASN A 817 31.89 -23.15 -33.21
N LEU A 818 30.94 -23.44 -32.31
CA LEU A 818 30.52 -22.57 -31.21
C LEU A 818 31.59 -22.48 -30.11
N GLU A 819 32.30 -23.57 -29.82
CA GLU A 819 33.54 -23.58 -29.03
C GLU A 819 34.58 -22.65 -29.68
N MET A 820 34.73 -22.68 -31.01
CA MET A 820 35.66 -21.81 -31.75
C MET A 820 35.19 -20.35 -31.95
N THR A 821 33.89 -20.08 -32.15
CA THR A 821 33.33 -18.77 -32.57
C THR A 821 32.59 -18.00 -31.47
N ARG A 822 32.01 -18.68 -30.47
CA ARG A 822 31.31 -18.06 -29.33
C ARG A 822 31.95 -18.35 -27.97
N ARG A 823 33.00 -19.19 -27.93
CA ARG A 823 33.97 -19.33 -26.84
C ARG A 823 33.34 -19.44 -25.45
N ARG A 824 32.31 -20.27 -25.29
CA ARG A 824 31.52 -20.37 -24.05
C ARG A 824 31.29 -21.78 -23.49
N ALA A 825 31.50 -22.84 -24.26
CA ALA A 825 31.30 -24.21 -23.80
C ALA A 825 32.55 -25.06 -24.06
N PHE A 826 33.00 -25.80 -23.05
CA PHE A 826 34.03 -26.83 -23.23
C PHE A 826 33.39 -28.09 -23.83
N LEU A 827 33.94 -28.58 -24.95
CA LEU A 827 33.53 -29.86 -25.56
C LEU A 827 34.23 -31.03 -24.85
N PHE A 828 33.45 -31.85 -24.17
CA PHE A 828 33.87 -33.14 -23.61
C PHE A 828 33.42 -34.28 -24.51
N ILE A 829 34.33 -35.24 -24.74
CA ILE A 829 34.04 -36.46 -25.51
C ILE A 829 33.97 -37.62 -24.53
N VAL A 830 32.81 -38.27 -24.47
CA VAL A 830 32.58 -39.48 -23.69
C VAL A 830 32.46 -40.66 -24.65
N ARG A 831 33.39 -41.61 -24.61
CA ARG A 831 33.34 -42.82 -25.44
C ARG A 831 32.46 -43.87 -24.80
N LEU A 832 31.58 -44.46 -25.61
CA LEU A 832 30.70 -45.57 -25.23
C LEU A 832 31.20 -46.92 -25.75
N ASP A 833 31.96 -46.93 -26.85
CA ASP A 833 32.55 -48.12 -27.45
C ASP A 833 33.90 -47.79 -28.14
N GLU A 834 34.47 -48.80 -28.81
CA GLU A 834 35.77 -48.71 -29.48
C GLU A 834 35.73 -48.04 -30.85
N GLU A 835 34.63 -47.40 -31.25
CA GLU A 835 34.54 -46.68 -32.52
C GLU A 835 35.63 -45.58 -32.60
N PRO A 836 36.40 -45.50 -33.69
CA PRO A 836 37.43 -44.47 -33.86
C PRO A 836 36.82 -43.08 -33.98
N LEU A 837 37.44 -42.10 -33.32
CA LEU A 837 37.07 -40.69 -33.44
C LEU A 837 37.48 -40.14 -34.82
N PRO A 838 36.71 -39.20 -35.40
CA PRO A 838 37.07 -38.55 -36.65
C PRO A 838 38.37 -37.74 -36.48
N PRO A 839 39.14 -37.49 -37.57
CA PRO A 839 40.44 -36.82 -37.50
C PRO A 839 40.45 -35.48 -36.75
N LEU A 840 39.33 -34.75 -36.79
CA LEU A 840 39.17 -33.46 -36.09
C LEU A 840 39.09 -33.60 -34.55
N LEU A 841 38.61 -34.75 -34.05
CA LEU A 841 38.45 -35.05 -32.63
C LEU A 841 39.53 -36.00 -32.09
N ALA A 842 40.25 -36.70 -32.98
CA ALA A 842 41.33 -37.62 -32.64
C ALA A 842 42.43 -37.07 -31.69
N PRO A 843 42.89 -35.79 -31.78
CA PRO A 843 43.91 -35.28 -30.86
C PRO A 843 43.38 -34.93 -29.46
N ARG A 844 42.08 -35.06 -29.19
CA ARG A 844 41.47 -34.69 -27.91
C ARG A 844 41.46 -35.85 -26.91
N LYS A 845 41.68 -35.52 -25.63
CA LYS A 845 41.50 -36.48 -24.53
C LYS A 845 40.00 -36.79 -24.38
N HIS A 846 39.66 -38.07 -24.49
CA HIS A 846 38.33 -38.59 -24.24
C HIS A 846 38.24 -39.21 -22.84
N VAL A 847 37.01 -39.41 -22.36
CA VAL A 847 36.71 -40.03 -21.08
C VAL A 847 35.76 -41.21 -21.33
N ASP A 848 35.94 -42.32 -20.61
CA ASP A 848 34.97 -43.42 -20.65
C ASP A 848 33.71 -43.07 -19.85
N LEU A 849 32.55 -43.59 -20.24
CA LEU A 849 31.27 -43.31 -19.57
C LEU A 849 31.33 -43.45 -18.05
N VAL A 850 32.00 -44.51 -17.56
CA VAL A 850 32.15 -44.83 -16.12
C VAL A 850 32.79 -43.69 -15.32
N HIS A 851 33.68 -42.91 -15.93
CA HIS A 851 34.39 -41.81 -15.27
C HIS A 851 33.89 -40.43 -15.69
N ALA A 852 32.91 -40.35 -16.59
CA ALA A 852 32.46 -39.11 -17.19
C ALA A 852 31.91 -38.12 -16.14
N ALA A 853 31.01 -38.58 -15.26
CA ALA A 853 30.41 -37.73 -14.23
C ALA A 853 31.46 -37.17 -13.25
N ASP A 854 32.39 -38.01 -12.78
CA ASP A 854 33.45 -37.60 -11.86
C ASP A 854 34.39 -36.56 -12.48
N ARG A 855 34.76 -36.75 -13.75
CA ARG A 855 35.67 -35.86 -14.47
C ARG A 855 35.01 -34.52 -14.78
N LEU A 856 33.76 -34.52 -15.21
CA LEU A 856 32.98 -33.29 -15.44
C LEU A 856 32.83 -32.47 -14.16
N ILE A 857 32.52 -33.12 -13.04
CA ILE A 857 32.38 -32.46 -11.75
C ILE A 857 33.72 -31.96 -11.23
N ALA A 858 34.81 -32.70 -11.43
CA ALA A 858 36.15 -32.26 -11.07
C ALA A 858 36.56 -30.99 -11.84
N THR A 859 36.31 -30.94 -13.14
CA THR A 859 36.55 -29.74 -13.95
C THR A 859 35.67 -28.58 -13.50
N TRP A 860 34.37 -28.81 -13.28
CA TRP A 860 33.47 -27.78 -12.77
C TRP A 860 33.89 -27.21 -11.41
N ARG A 861 34.31 -28.07 -10.48
CA ARG A 861 34.82 -27.64 -9.17
C ARG A 861 36.12 -26.85 -9.30
N ALA A 862 36.97 -27.16 -10.28
CA ALA A 862 38.17 -26.39 -10.56
C ALA A 862 37.82 -25.02 -11.15
N ASP A 863 36.89 -24.95 -12.10
CA ASP A 863 36.46 -23.69 -12.72
C ASP A 863 35.81 -22.74 -11.70
N ARG A 864 35.00 -23.27 -10.77
CA ARG A 864 34.40 -22.46 -9.68
C ARG A 864 35.42 -21.82 -8.76
N LYS A 865 36.60 -22.42 -8.58
CA LYS A 865 37.67 -21.83 -7.76
C LYS A 865 38.32 -20.61 -8.43
N SER A 866 38.07 -20.37 -9.72
CA SER A 866 38.69 -19.29 -10.48
C SER A 866 38.05 -17.90 -10.26
N GLU A 867 36.85 -17.85 -9.68
CA GLU A 867 36.05 -16.61 -9.41
C GLU A 867 35.64 -15.77 -10.65
N LEU A 868 36.27 -16.02 -11.81
CA LEU A 868 36.00 -15.42 -13.12
C LEU A 868 35.61 -16.50 -14.14
N PRO A 869 34.87 -16.17 -15.22
CA PRO A 869 34.58 -17.11 -16.31
C PRO A 869 35.87 -17.72 -16.87
N VAL A 870 35.91 -19.06 -16.99
CA VAL A 870 37.06 -19.82 -17.48
C VAL A 870 36.86 -20.15 -18.96
N PHE A 871 37.85 -19.87 -19.78
CA PHE A 871 37.87 -20.11 -21.22
C PHE A 871 39.09 -20.94 -21.62
N PRO A 872 39.05 -21.68 -22.74
CA PRO A 872 40.26 -22.28 -23.30
C PRO A 872 41.22 -21.19 -23.82
N GLN A 873 42.50 -21.52 -23.95
CA GLN A 873 43.46 -20.66 -24.66
C GLN A 873 42.99 -20.39 -26.12
N PRO A 874 43.10 -19.14 -26.62
CA PRO A 874 42.67 -18.77 -27.97
C PRO A 874 43.33 -19.56 -29.10
N MET A 875 44.62 -19.90 -28.93
CA MET A 875 45.38 -20.70 -29.90
C MET A 875 45.56 -22.12 -29.38
N PRO A 876 45.36 -23.17 -30.20
CA PRO A 876 45.71 -24.52 -29.82
C PRO A 876 47.21 -24.58 -29.51
N PRO A 877 47.62 -25.40 -28.54
CA PRO A 877 49.04 -25.53 -28.23
C PRO A 877 49.74 -26.16 -29.44
N THR A 878 50.88 -25.61 -29.82
CA THR A 878 51.88 -26.28 -30.68
C THR A 878 52.97 -26.83 -29.75
N PRO A 879 52.79 -28.02 -29.16
CA PRO A 879 53.69 -28.51 -28.14
C PRO A 879 55.02 -28.98 -28.74
N ASP A 880 56.11 -28.30 -28.39
CA ASP A 880 57.48 -28.83 -28.49
C ASP A 880 57.85 -29.59 -27.19
N GLY A 881 57.03 -30.58 -26.78
CA GLY A 881 57.27 -31.43 -25.60
C GLY A 881 56.10 -31.54 -24.61
N PRO A 882 56.32 -32.14 -23.41
CA PRO A 882 55.28 -32.33 -22.40
C PRO A 882 54.82 -30.99 -21.78
N THR A 883 53.51 -30.80 -21.71
CA THR A 883 52.87 -29.57 -21.21
C THR A 883 51.95 -29.83 -20.00
N VAL A 884 51.81 -28.83 -19.14
CA VAL A 884 50.87 -28.78 -18.00
C VAL A 884 49.85 -27.66 -18.20
N ALA A 885 48.60 -27.88 -17.78
CA ALA A 885 47.55 -26.87 -17.81
C ALA A 885 47.68 -25.93 -16.60
N ILE A 886 47.67 -24.63 -16.86
CA ILE A 886 47.71 -23.57 -15.84
C ILE A 886 46.54 -22.61 -16.07
N SER A 887 45.91 -22.16 -15.00
CA SER A 887 44.84 -21.15 -15.06
C SER A 887 45.45 -19.75 -15.01
N VAL A 888 45.40 -19.03 -16.12
CA VAL A 888 45.84 -17.63 -16.21
C VAL A 888 44.65 -16.71 -15.99
N ARG A 889 44.62 -16.02 -14.85
CA ARG A 889 43.50 -15.20 -14.40
C ARG A 889 43.82 -13.71 -14.61
N SER A 890 42.97 -12.99 -15.34
CA SER A 890 43.08 -11.55 -15.51
C SER A 890 41.92 -10.83 -14.83
N HIS A 891 42.21 -10.11 -13.75
CA HIS A 891 41.23 -9.26 -13.09
C HIS A 891 40.86 -8.03 -13.94
N ASP A 892 41.81 -7.54 -14.76
CA ASP A 892 41.61 -6.40 -15.66
C ASP A 892 40.66 -6.72 -16.82
N LEU A 893 40.79 -7.92 -17.39
CA LEU A 893 39.92 -8.41 -18.48
C LEU A 893 38.66 -9.11 -17.96
N GLY A 894 38.65 -9.53 -16.70
CA GLY A 894 37.51 -10.19 -16.06
C GLY A 894 37.30 -11.64 -16.51
N VAL A 895 38.38 -12.32 -16.93
CA VAL A 895 38.35 -13.67 -17.50
C VAL A 895 39.51 -14.52 -16.96
N THR A 896 39.36 -15.84 -17.01
CA THR A 896 40.45 -16.81 -16.81
C THR A 896 40.62 -17.62 -18.08
N HIS A 897 41.86 -17.85 -18.51
CA HIS A 897 42.18 -18.78 -19.59
C HIS A 897 42.97 -19.97 -19.07
N VAL A 898 42.64 -21.18 -19.55
CA VAL A 898 43.49 -22.36 -19.33
C VAL A 898 44.56 -22.39 -20.41
N VAL A 899 45.81 -22.18 -20.00
CA VAL A 899 46.99 -22.16 -20.87
C VAL A 899 47.80 -23.44 -20.67
N MET A 900 48.25 -24.06 -21.75
CA MET A 900 49.16 -25.20 -21.74
C MET A 900 50.59 -24.67 -21.75
N ALA A 901 51.28 -24.77 -20.61
CA ALA A 901 52.66 -24.34 -20.46
C ALA A 901 53.62 -25.55 -20.45
N PRO A 902 54.89 -25.40 -20.85
CA PRO A 902 55.89 -26.47 -20.78
C PRO A 902 56.07 -27.00 -19.35
N LEU A 903 56.42 -28.29 -19.20
CA LEU A 903 56.62 -28.92 -17.89
C LEU A 903 57.81 -28.32 -17.10
N HIS A 904 58.82 -27.79 -17.79
CA HIS A 904 59.95 -27.07 -17.20
C HIS A 904 59.70 -25.56 -17.25
N LEU A 905 59.24 -25.01 -16.13
CA LEU A 905 58.85 -23.60 -16.03
C LEU A 905 60.01 -22.75 -15.53
N THR A 906 60.64 -22.00 -16.43
CA THR A 906 61.35 -20.76 -16.05
C THR A 906 60.42 -19.57 -16.24
N GLY A 907 60.70 -18.47 -15.54
CA GLY A 907 59.94 -17.23 -15.66
C GLY A 907 59.78 -16.78 -17.12
N ALA A 908 60.88 -16.75 -17.87
CA ALA A 908 60.92 -16.42 -19.29
C ALA A 908 60.06 -17.36 -20.15
N THR A 909 60.12 -18.68 -19.91
CA THR A 909 59.30 -19.65 -20.66
C THR A 909 57.81 -19.55 -20.33
N LEU A 910 57.45 -19.25 -19.08
CA LEU A 910 56.07 -19.06 -18.65
C LEU A 910 55.47 -17.79 -19.24
N HIS A 911 56.19 -16.67 -19.14
CA HIS A 911 55.78 -15.40 -19.76
C HIS A 911 55.56 -15.58 -21.26
N ARG A 912 56.49 -16.24 -21.96
CA ARG A 912 56.36 -16.54 -23.39
C ARG A 912 55.15 -17.43 -23.70
N ALA A 913 54.99 -18.53 -22.97
CA ALA A 913 53.87 -19.45 -23.17
C ALA A 913 52.51 -18.76 -22.97
N VAL A 914 52.38 -17.93 -21.93
CA VAL A 914 51.15 -17.14 -21.68
C VAL A 914 50.94 -16.09 -22.77
N PHE A 915 51.99 -15.38 -23.16
CA PHE A 915 51.93 -14.35 -24.20
C PHE A 915 51.50 -14.91 -25.55
N ASP A 916 52.12 -16.01 -25.97
CA ASP A 916 51.85 -16.67 -27.25
C ASP A 916 50.46 -17.33 -27.25
N ALA A 917 50.10 -18.04 -26.17
CA ALA A 917 48.82 -18.72 -26.06
C ALA A 917 47.63 -17.75 -26.04
N LEU A 918 47.78 -16.60 -25.38
CA LEU A 918 46.74 -15.58 -25.26
C LEU A 918 46.79 -14.53 -26.39
N GLN A 919 47.81 -14.54 -27.25
CA GLN A 919 47.99 -13.52 -28.30
C GLN A 919 47.92 -12.10 -27.71
N LEU A 920 48.70 -11.86 -26.66
CA LEU A 920 48.66 -10.58 -25.95
C LEU A 920 49.17 -9.43 -26.86
N PRO A 921 48.39 -8.37 -27.10
CA PRO A 921 48.84 -7.26 -27.94
C PRO A 921 49.95 -6.47 -27.25
N THR A 922 50.93 -5.96 -27.99
CA THR A 922 51.91 -4.99 -27.45
C THR A 922 51.48 -3.54 -27.69
N GLU A 923 50.71 -3.29 -28.74
CA GLU A 923 50.25 -1.96 -29.12
C GLU A 923 48.90 -2.02 -29.85
N GLN A 924 48.08 -0.98 -29.69
CA GLN A 924 46.85 -0.77 -30.44
C GLN A 924 46.74 0.70 -30.86
N ALA A 925 46.88 0.97 -32.14
CA ALA A 925 46.73 2.30 -32.72
C ALA A 925 45.29 2.57 -33.20
N ALA A 926 44.93 3.86 -33.27
CA ALA A 926 43.74 4.35 -33.94
C ALA A 926 43.92 4.36 -35.47
N PHE A 927 42.85 4.63 -36.22
CA PHE A 927 42.85 4.60 -37.69
C PHE A 927 43.91 5.51 -38.36
N ASP A 928 44.38 6.55 -37.67
CA ASP A 928 45.40 7.48 -38.17
C ASP A 928 46.84 7.10 -37.80
N GLY A 929 47.05 6.06 -36.98
CA GLY A 929 48.37 5.58 -36.54
C GLY A 929 49.14 6.51 -35.61
N THR A 930 48.63 7.72 -35.34
CA THR A 930 49.34 8.75 -34.55
C THR A 930 49.00 8.72 -33.06
N ILE A 931 47.88 8.09 -32.72
CA ILE A 931 47.37 7.97 -31.36
C ILE A 931 47.08 6.50 -31.06
N GLY A 932 47.49 6.01 -29.89
CA GLY A 932 47.27 4.62 -29.52
C GLY A 932 47.62 4.29 -28.08
N MET A 933 47.66 2.99 -27.79
CA MET A 933 47.98 2.43 -26.49
C MET A 933 49.07 1.38 -26.62
N ARG A 934 50.01 1.38 -25.68
CA ARG A 934 51.01 0.32 -25.48
C ARG A 934 50.66 -0.49 -24.25
N PHE A 935 50.84 -1.80 -24.34
CA PHE A 935 50.52 -2.75 -23.29
C PHE A 935 51.78 -3.44 -22.77
N SER A 936 51.86 -3.60 -21.45
CA SER A 936 52.84 -4.48 -20.81
C SER A 936 52.15 -5.38 -19.78
N TYR A 937 52.77 -6.52 -19.50
CA TYR A 937 52.14 -7.61 -18.75
C TYR A 937 53.02 -8.02 -17.59
N GLU A 938 52.40 -8.22 -16.44
CA GLU A 938 53.07 -8.69 -15.22
C GLU A 938 52.36 -9.95 -14.74
N LEU A 939 53.11 -11.06 -14.64
CA LEU A 939 52.60 -12.31 -14.10
C LEU A 939 52.92 -12.38 -12.61
N SER A 940 51.97 -12.88 -11.82
CA SER A 940 52.14 -13.06 -10.39
C SER A 940 51.46 -14.34 -9.90
N GLN A 941 51.90 -14.85 -8.77
CA GLN A 941 51.27 -15.97 -8.09
C GLN A 941 51.15 -15.64 -6.60
N GLN A 942 49.95 -15.78 -6.03
CA GLN A 942 49.69 -15.44 -4.62
C GLN A 942 50.17 -14.02 -4.26
N ASN A 943 49.93 -13.05 -5.16
CA ASN A 943 50.39 -11.65 -5.06
C ASN A 943 51.91 -11.44 -5.06
N GLN A 944 52.73 -12.44 -5.42
CA GLN A 944 54.16 -12.28 -5.66
C GLN A 944 54.47 -12.25 -7.16
N PRO A 945 55.22 -11.27 -7.67
CA PRO A 945 55.54 -11.19 -9.10
C PRO A 945 56.46 -12.33 -9.52
N ILE A 946 56.18 -12.92 -10.68
CA ILE A 946 57.00 -13.95 -11.31
C ILE A 946 58.03 -13.24 -12.20
N PRO A 947 59.34 -13.34 -11.91
CA PRO A 947 60.39 -12.73 -12.71
C PRO A 947 60.30 -13.15 -14.18
N ALA A 948 60.54 -12.22 -15.11
CA ALA A 948 60.60 -12.51 -16.55
C ALA A 948 62.02 -12.94 -16.99
N ASP A 949 62.73 -13.68 -16.14
CA ASP A 949 64.12 -14.14 -16.35
C ASP A 949 64.23 -15.67 -16.39
N GLN A 950 65.45 -16.22 -16.40
CA GLN A 950 65.65 -17.68 -16.45
C GLN A 950 65.45 -18.40 -15.11
N SER A 951 64.92 -17.72 -14.08
CA SER A 951 64.68 -18.34 -12.77
C SER A 951 63.60 -19.42 -12.85
N THR A 952 63.84 -20.56 -12.19
CA THR A 952 62.87 -21.65 -12.07
C THR A 952 61.63 -21.19 -11.30
N VAL A 953 60.45 -21.50 -11.83
CA VAL A 953 59.15 -21.16 -11.25
C VAL A 953 58.49 -22.43 -10.72
N ASP A 954 58.21 -22.45 -9.42
CA ASP A 954 57.43 -23.51 -8.77
C ASP A 954 55.97 -23.06 -8.65
N LEU A 955 55.09 -23.61 -9.50
CA LEU A 955 53.67 -23.29 -9.46
C LEU A 955 52.95 -24.04 -8.33
N LYS A 956 53.06 -23.52 -7.10
CA LYS A 956 52.38 -24.10 -5.92
C LYS A 956 50.86 -24.12 -6.04
N SER A 957 50.28 -23.11 -6.68
CA SER A 957 48.88 -23.09 -7.11
C SER A 957 48.84 -23.15 -8.62
N GLY A 958 48.02 -24.01 -9.23
CA GLY A 958 47.83 -24.05 -10.69
C GLY A 958 47.18 -22.78 -11.29
N VAL A 959 47.20 -21.66 -10.56
CA VAL A 959 46.66 -20.34 -10.93
C VAL A 959 47.79 -19.32 -10.97
N VAL A 960 47.85 -18.55 -12.05
CA VAL A 960 48.76 -17.44 -12.32
C VAL A 960 47.90 -16.20 -12.62
N ASP A 961 48.14 -15.10 -11.91
CA ASP A 961 47.46 -13.83 -12.14
C ASP A 961 48.23 -12.99 -13.15
N ILE A 962 47.54 -12.40 -14.14
CA ILE A 962 48.10 -11.47 -15.12
C ILE A 962 47.50 -10.07 -14.97
N ALA A 963 48.37 -9.07 -14.79
CA ALA A 963 48.02 -7.65 -14.78
C ALA A 963 48.39 -7.00 -16.11
N VAL A 964 47.51 -6.13 -16.62
CA VAL A 964 47.69 -5.39 -17.87
C VAL A 964 47.99 -3.92 -17.54
N ARG A 965 49.20 -3.47 -17.88
CA ARG A 965 49.60 -2.06 -17.78
C ARG A 965 49.40 -1.38 -19.14
N VAL A 966 48.83 -0.18 -19.12
CA VAL A 966 48.44 0.56 -20.33
C VAL A 966 49.10 1.94 -20.31
N GLU A 967 49.78 2.29 -21.40
CA GLU A 967 50.36 3.61 -21.64
C GLU A 967 49.79 4.19 -22.94
N SER A 968 49.20 5.39 -22.89
CA SER A 968 48.74 6.10 -24.08
C SER A 968 49.87 6.87 -24.74
N PHE A 969 49.93 6.86 -26.07
CA PHE A 969 50.79 7.77 -26.83
C PHE A 969 49.94 8.73 -27.68
N VAL A 970 50.25 10.02 -27.61
CA VAL A 970 49.55 11.11 -28.31
C VAL A 970 50.61 12.11 -28.83
N PRO A 971 50.40 12.75 -29.99
CA PRO A 971 51.30 13.80 -30.48
C PRO A 971 51.37 14.99 -29.51
N LYS A 972 52.58 15.56 -29.32
CA LYS A 972 52.87 16.67 -28.38
C LYS A 972 52.03 17.95 -28.54
N SER A 973 51.22 18.08 -29.58
CA SER A 973 50.39 19.27 -29.85
C SER A 973 48.98 19.22 -29.28
N LYS A 974 48.59 18.13 -28.60
CA LYS A 974 47.31 18.00 -27.87
C LYS A 974 47.61 17.65 -26.41
N ASP A 975 47.54 18.63 -25.51
CA ASP A 975 47.69 18.43 -24.05
C ASP A 975 46.45 17.75 -23.42
N ASP A 976 45.33 17.71 -24.14
CA ASP A 976 44.18 16.89 -23.78
C ASP A 976 44.44 15.46 -24.25
N GLY A 977 44.88 14.58 -23.35
CA GLY A 977 45.08 13.15 -23.63
C GLY A 977 43.83 12.46 -24.24
N LEU A 978 43.95 11.17 -24.55
CA LEU A 978 42.84 10.38 -25.11
C LEU A 978 41.57 10.48 -24.22
N ASP A 979 40.43 10.86 -24.80
CA ASP A 979 39.14 10.84 -24.09
C ASP A 979 38.72 9.40 -23.75
N VAL A 980 37.93 9.24 -22.68
CA VAL A 980 37.51 7.96 -22.10
C VAL A 980 36.84 7.05 -23.14
N ASP A 981 36.06 7.61 -24.07
CA ASP A 981 35.43 6.82 -25.13
C ASP A 981 36.43 6.32 -26.19
N GLN A 982 37.48 7.10 -26.50
CA GLN A 982 38.55 6.71 -27.43
C GLN A 982 39.48 5.67 -26.81
N GLN A 983 39.92 5.89 -25.56
CA GLN A 983 40.68 4.92 -24.78
C GLN A 983 39.98 3.56 -24.77
N ARG A 984 38.67 3.60 -24.57
CA ARG A 984 37.83 2.41 -24.51
C ARG A 984 37.70 1.70 -25.86
N MET A 985 37.59 2.41 -26.98
CA MET A 985 37.54 1.77 -28.29
C MET A 985 38.83 1.01 -28.59
N LEU A 986 39.98 1.60 -28.23
CA LEU A 986 41.29 0.98 -28.41
C LEU A 986 41.45 -0.26 -27.52
N LEU A 987 41.10 -0.18 -26.24
CA LEU A 987 41.14 -1.36 -25.34
C LEU A 987 40.26 -2.51 -25.83
N VAL A 988 39.05 -2.22 -26.29
CA VAL A 988 38.14 -3.25 -26.83
C VAL A 988 38.70 -3.84 -28.11
N ALA A 989 39.27 -3.04 -29.00
CA ALA A 989 39.89 -3.54 -30.23
C ALA A 989 41.07 -4.49 -29.93
N ALA A 990 41.90 -4.12 -28.94
CA ALA A 990 43.11 -4.86 -28.57
C ALA A 990 42.83 -6.24 -27.96
N PHE A 991 41.81 -6.36 -27.09
CA PHE A 991 41.56 -7.57 -26.31
C PHE A 991 40.30 -8.33 -26.72
N ARG A 992 39.66 -7.96 -27.84
CA ARG A 992 38.40 -8.60 -28.29
C ARG A 992 38.51 -10.11 -28.40
N HIS A 993 39.68 -10.63 -28.79
CA HIS A 993 39.94 -12.05 -28.94
C HIS A 993 40.25 -12.79 -27.62
N LEU A 994 40.26 -12.10 -26.48
CA LEU A 994 40.38 -12.71 -25.15
C LEU A 994 39.09 -12.59 -24.33
N LEU A 995 38.07 -11.99 -24.93
CA LEU A 995 36.77 -11.77 -24.32
C LEU A 995 35.72 -12.65 -25.04
N PRO A 996 34.62 -13.02 -24.35
CA PRO A 996 33.51 -13.78 -24.92
C PRO A 996 32.79 -13.06 -26.07
#